data_AF-A6F062-F1
#
_entry.id   AF-A6F062-F1
#
_cell.length_a   1.000
_cell.length_b   1.000
_cell.length_c   1.000
_cell.angle_alpha   90.00
_cell.angle_beta   90.00
_cell.angle_gamma   90.00
#
_symmetry.space_group_name_H-M   'P 1'
#
loop_
_entity.id
_entity.type
_entity.pdbx_description
1 polymer ?
#
loop_
_entity_poly.entity_id
_entity_poly.type
_entity_poly.pdbx_seq_one_letter_code
_entity_poly.pdbx_strand_id
1 'polypeptide(L)'
;MDFQAKQGLLVVTKHYENKMFSCVSGLRCYFAALGRVFALLPVALAAGCLQSGDSQSSDPVVVENPVVFVKRPLLFDEDNGALLGDNLAEPAEFRPGARLFLKDRASPDAPSRDITSSAFPGSLGYDVKDLTVSYDGTRALFAMRAPEIEDVDEDEQPTWNIWEYDVTSGTLRRVIESEVTAEAGQDIAPAYLPDGRIVFSSTRQRISRAILLDEGKPQYPALDEEREVPAFVLHVMDDDGENIEQITFNQSHDLDPLVTDEGTIVFSRWDNAGQTQGNGFNLYKVNPDGTGLSYLYGRHSHGSVSDDVNIEYLRPQATDSGQLLAQLRPTETDNFGAVPVEIDVGSYVEAGIRVDGNSGSAQTPLVSGLSLGNEISLRGNYSSVSPFLDGTRRYLVSWSPCRLRLAIGNGDILNCTQERIASGAYRAAAPVYGLWLLDMASGTQRPIQPPEEGQQFDEAVLMTERSLPTFIPESQFTGDAATLAEDGLGILQIQSVYDIDGVDVSPAGIRQTADPAIVPPDNLPRRFLRLEKPVSIPDEEVRDFDNTAFGRSQAQSMREILGYVPVEPDGSVRVAVPANVAFAISVVDDEGRRIGPRHQNWLNVRPGETLACNGCHNPGSTVPHGRPDAGPAPVYAGAPTTGIEFPNTDPALFADMGETMAETWARINETRRLGPDAVYVDQWTDPGDASLTPGTAFSLSYADLETPAPVTPECFNDWRGACRTVINYEQHIHPLWGLERIVDDGNGNVEDYTCTGCHSDTDAADATQLPIAQLDLSDGASPDEPDHFKSYRELLFNDNEQELVGDQLVDVQVESGEFLRDEDGELILDDDDNPIPILVNVNVPPTISVNGARASGNFFNRFRAGGSHEDFLSPAELRLLAEWLDVGGQYYNNPFDAPAD
;
A
#
# COMPACT_ATOMS: atom_id res chain seq x y z
N MET A 1 34.88 -20.80 2.07
CA MET A 1 35.42 -22.11 2.51
C MET A 1 34.94 -23.17 1.52
N ASP A 2 35.85 -24.06 1.10
CA ASP A 2 35.73 -24.99 -0.04
C ASP A 2 34.48 -25.90 -0.03
N PHE A 3 33.72 -25.91 -1.12
CA PHE A 3 32.79 -27.00 -1.45
C PHE A 3 33.27 -27.74 -2.71
N GLN A 4 33.72 -28.98 -2.50
CA GLN A 4 34.13 -29.88 -3.56
C GLN A 4 32.93 -30.51 -4.29
N ALA A 5 32.94 -30.37 -5.61
CA ALA A 5 32.07 -31.08 -6.53
C ALA A 5 32.36 -32.59 -6.57
N LYS A 6 31.30 -33.41 -6.64
CA LYS A 6 31.36 -34.78 -7.20
C LYS A 6 30.25 -35.00 -8.21
N GLN A 7 30.67 -35.20 -9.45
CA GLN A 7 29.88 -35.63 -10.59
C GLN A 7 29.50 -37.12 -10.48
N GLY A 8 28.29 -37.46 -10.95
CA GLY A 8 27.85 -38.82 -11.25
C GLY A 8 26.98 -38.81 -12.51
N LEU A 9 27.56 -39.23 -13.62
CA LEU A 9 27.00 -39.26 -14.98
C LEU A 9 26.23 -40.58 -15.22
N LEU A 10 25.07 -40.54 -15.91
CA LEU A 10 24.55 -41.72 -16.62
C LEU A 10 23.87 -41.32 -17.94
N VAL A 11 24.31 -41.97 -19.03
CA VAL A 11 24.00 -41.69 -20.44
C VAL A 11 22.95 -42.68 -20.97
N VAL A 12 21.87 -42.10 -21.51
CA VAL A 12 21.04 -42.43 -22.71
C VAL A 12 20.94 -43.87 -23.23
N THR A 13 19.69 -44.35 -23.43
CA THR A 13 19.27 -44.99 -24.71
C THR A 13 17.77 -44.82 -25.01
N LYS A 14 17.47 -44.25 -26.20
CA LYS A 14 16.15 -44.22 -26.89
C LYS A 14 15.74 -45.62 -27.34
N HIS A 15 14.44 -45.93 -27.33
CA HIS A 15 13.79 -46.73 -28.40
C HIS A 15 12.32 -46.29 -28.61
N TYR A 16 12.03 -45.94 -29.87
CA TYR A 16 10.71 -45.69 -30.45
C TYR A 16 10.01 -47.03 -30.71
N GLU A 17 8.70 -47.11 -30.51
CA GLU A 17 7.84 -47.91 -31.38
C GLU A 17 6.42 -47.35 -31.46
N ASN A 18 5.82 -47.56 -32.61
CA ASN A 18 4.79 -46.77 -33.26
C ASN A 18 3.75 -47.79 -33.77
N LYS A 19 2.44 -47.54 -33.63
CA LYS A 19 1.40 -47.72 -34.69
C LYS A 19 -0.01 -48.10 -34.21
N MET A 20 -0.91 -47.20 -34.60
CA MET A 20 -2.13 -47.37 -35.43
C MET A 20 -3.31 -48.23 -34.92
N PHE A 21 -4.38 -47.50 -34.63
CA PHE A 21 -5.77 -47.91 -34.83
C PHE A 21 -6.12 -47.98 -36.33
N SER A 22 -6.84 -49.03 -36.70
CA SER A 22 -7.42 -49.25 -38.03
C SER A 22 -8.90 -48.86 -38.02
N CYS A 23 -9.26 -47.96 -38.93
CA CYS A 23 -10.63 -47.63 -39.32
C CYS A 23 -11.08 -48.56 -40.45
N VAL A 24 -12.31 -49.09 -40.42
CA VAL A 24 -12.99 -49.61 -41.61
C VAL A 24 -14.47 -49.21 -41.58
N SER A 25 -14.88 -48.52 -42.63
CA SER A 25 -16.22 -48.07 -42.98
C SER A 25 -16.92 -49.06 -43.94
N GLY A 26 -18.25 -49.01 -44.06
CA GLY A 26 -18.95 -49.72 -45.15
C GLY A 26 -20.48 -49.88 -45.09
N LEU A 27 -21.20 -48.81 -45.43
CA LEU A 27 -22.48 -48.65 -46.17
C LEU A 27 -23.45 -49.83 -46.55
N ARG A 28 -24.76 -49.47 -46.49
CA ARG A 28 -25.94 -49.86 -47.35
C ARG A 28 -26.55 -51.28 -47.14
N CYS A 29 -27.86 -51.56 -47.20
CA CYS A 29 -29.06 -50.87 -47.71
C CYS A 29 -30.36 -51.69 -47.39
N TYR A 30 -31.52 -51.00 -47.39
CA TYR A 30 -32.87 -51.40 -47.87
C TYR A 30 -33.99 -52.07 -47.02
N PHE A 31 -35.17 -51.38 -47.08
CA PHE A 31 -36.60 -51.80 -47.15
C PHE A 31 -37.25 -52.57 -45.95
N ALA A 32 -38.53 -52.43 -45.57
CA ALA A 32 -39.69 -51.64 -46.01
C ALA A 32 -40.82 -51.68 -44.93
N ALA A 33 -41.63 -50.60 -44.92
CA ALA A 33 -43.07 -50.46 -44.64
C ALA A 33 -43.87 -51.53 -43.85
N LEU A 34 -44.70 -51.06 -42.90
CA LEU A 34 -46.17 -51.15 -42.97
C LEU A 34 -46.83 -50.42 -41.78
N GLY A 35 -47.68 -49.44 -42.09
CA GLY A 35 -48.54 -48.75 -41.13
C GLY A 35 -49.87 -49.45 -40.90
N ARG A 36 -50.63 -48.97 -39.92
CA ARG A 36 -52.10 -49.06 -39.88
C ARG A 36 -52.70 -47.93 -39.05
N VAL A 37 -53.60 -47.21 -39.72
CA VAL A 37 -54.55 -46.21 -39.22
C VAL A 37 -55.82 -46.91 -38.76
N PHE A 38 -56.46 -46.44 -37.69
CA PHE A 38 -57.92 -46.48 -37.52
C PHE A 38 -58.41 -45.25 -36.76
N ALA A 39 -59.55 -44.73 -37.20
CA ALA A 39 -60.19 -43.48 -36.77
C ALA A 39 -61.59 -43.73 -36.17
N LEU A 40 -62.10 -42.67 -35.49
CA LEU A 40 -63.50 -42.27 -35.21
C LEU A 40 -64.09 -42.47 -33.78
N LEU A 41 -64.09 -41.36 -33.00
CA LEU A 41 -65.24 -40.55 -32.47
C LEU A 41 -66.49 -41.20 -31.83
N PRO A 42 -67.29 -40.47 -30.99
CA PRO A 42 -67.07 -40.01 -29.61
C PRO A 42 -68.15 -40.55 -28.62
N VAL A 43 -67.89 -40.54 -27.30
CA VAL A 43 -68.97 -40.68 -26.29
C VAL A 43 -68.68 -39.76 -25.11
N ALA A 44 -69.61 -38.84 -24.85
CA ALA A 44 -69.65 -38.01 -23.65
C ALA A 44 -70.33 -38.77 -22.51
N LEU A 45 -69.69 -38.83 -21.34
CA LEU A 45 -70.30 -39.20 -20.06
C LEU A 45 -69.57 -38.44 -18.95
N ALA A 46 -70.32 -37.62 -18.22
CA ALA A 46 -69.88 -36.90 -17.04
C ALA A 46 -69.93 -37.81 -15.80
N ALA A 47 -68.85 -37.90 -15.04
CA ALA A 47 -68.81 -38.18 -13.60
C ALA A 47 -67.39 -37.93 -13.10
N GLY A 48 -67.26 -37.08 -12.07
CA GLY A 48 -65.97 -36.74 -11.47
C GLY A 48 -65.39 -37.85 -10.60
N CYS A 49 -64.07 -37.83 -10.46
CA CYS A 49 -63.30 -37.94 -9.21
C CYS A 49 -61.81 -38.12 -9.53
N LEU A 50 -60.98 -37.25 -8.95
CA LEU A 50 -59.61 -37.45 -8.51
C LEU A 50 -58.69 -38.29 -9.43
N GLN A 51 -57.84 -37.59 -10.19
CA GLN A 51 -56.64 -38.18 -10.77
C GLN A 51 -55.42 -37.35 -10.39
N SER A 52 -54.56 -38.02 -9.63
CA SER A 52 -53.12 -37.84 -9.50
C SER A 52 -52.48 -37.22 -10.74
N GLY A 53 -51.99 -35.99 -10.60
CA GLY A 53 -51.05 -35.38 -11.54
C GLY A 53 -49.64 -35.72 -11.09
N ASP A 54 -49.02 -36.66 -11.81
CA ASP A 54 -47.59 -36.89 -11.78
C ASP A 54 -47.01 -36.29 -13.07
N SER A 55 -46.40 -35.12 -12.93
CA SER A 55 -45.32 -34.59 -13.76
C SER A 55 -44.88 -33.31 -13.08
N GLN A 56 -43.92 -33.43 -12.16
CA GLN A 56 -43.16 -32.29 -11.64
C GLN A 56 -42.56 -31.56 -12.85
N SER A 57 -43.15 -30.44 -13.23
CA SER A 57 -42.38 -29.38 -13.83
C SER A 57 -41.36 -28.97 -12.76
N SER A 58 -40.08 -29.15 -13.03
CA SER A 58 -38.99 -28.64 -12.20
C SER A 58 -39.28 -27.18 -11.87
N ASP A 59 -39.26 -26.85 -10.58
CA ASP A 59 -39.38 -25.47 -10.11
C ASP A 59 -38.30 -24.64 -10.84
N PRO A 60 -38.66 -23.62 -11.64
CA PRO A 60 -37.70 -22.84 -12.44
C PRO A 60 -36.69 -22.05 -11.57
N VAL A 61 -36.75 -22.18 -10.24
CA VAL A 61 -35.91 -21.49 -9.27
C VAL A 61 -34.72 -22.33 -8.76
N VAL A 62 -34.67 -23.65 -9.01
CA VAL A 62 -33.50 -24.46 -8.63
C VAL A 62 -32.40 -24.27 -9.67
N VAL A 63 -31.33 -23.58 -9.29
CA VAL A 63 -30.13 -23.47 -10.13
C VAL A 63 -29.39 -24.81 -10.07
N GLU A 64 -29.26 -25.46 -11.23
CA GLU A 64 -28.63 -26.77 -11.35
C GLU A 64 -27.10 -26.75 -11.31
N ASN A 65 -26.49 -25.56 -11.25
CA ASN A 65 -25.04 -25.41 -11.19
C ASN A 65 -24.52 -25.76 -9.78
N PRO A 66 -23.37 -26.45 -9.69
CA PRO A 66 -22.74 -26.75 -8.41
C PRO A 66 -22.38 -25.49 -7.61
N VAL A 67 -22.42 -25.60 -6.29
CA VAL A 67 -21.97 -24.57 -5.36
C VAL A 67 -20.82 -25.12 -4.55
N VAL A 68 -19.69 -24.43 -4.59
CA VAL A 68 -18.54 -24.71 -3.74
C VAL A 68 -18.47 -23.65 -2.64
N PHE A 69 -18.22 -24.04 -1.39
CA PHE A 69 -18.21 -23.12 -0.26
C PHE A 69 -17.28 -23.57 0.86
N VAL A 70 -16.76 -22.59 1.60
CA VAL A 70 -15.94 -22.76 2.79
C VAL A 70 -16.84 -22.75 4.01
N LYS A 71 -16.73 -23.78 4.85
CA LYS A 71 -17.40 -23.85 6.16
C LYS A 71 -16.34 -23.93 7.24
N ARG A 72 -16.43 -23.06 8.24
CA ARG A 72 -15.47 -22.96 9.35
C ARG A 72 -16.15 -22.89 10.72
N PRO A 73 -15.52 -23.39 11.78
CA PRO A 73 -15.98 -23.15 13.14
C PRO A 73 -15.80 -21.68 13.52
N LEU A 74 -16.71 -21.18 14.36
CA LEU A 74 -16.49 -19.95 15.11
C LEU A 74 -15.58 -20.26 16.31
N LEU A 75 -14.56 -19.44 16.51
CA LEU A 75 -13.61 -19.56 17.61
C LEU A 75 -13.98 -18.56 18.70
N PHE A 76 -13.77 -18.95 19.95
CA PHE A 76 -14.14 -18.13 21.10
C PHE A 76 -12.97 -18.08 22.08
N ASP A 77 -12.76 -16.90 22.65
CA ASP A 77 -11.80 -16.66 23.73
C ASP A 77 -12.14 -17.55 24.95
N GLU A 78 -11.17 -18.29 25.46
CA GLU A 78 -11.40 -19.24 26.55
C GLU A 78 -11.68 -18.56 27.90
N ASP A 79 -11.17 -17.35 28.11
CA ASP A 79 -11.27 -16.61 29.38
C ASP A 79 -12.59 -15.86 29.51
N ASN A 80 -13.03 -15.20 28.43
CA ASN A 80 -14.20 -14.32 28.45
C ASN A 80 -15.37 -14.81 27.56
N GLY A 81 -15.15 -15.81 26.70
CA GLY A 81 -16.17 -16.38 25.82
C GLY A 81 -16.65 -15.44 24.71
N ALA A 82 -15.91 -14.39 24.39
CA ALA A 82 -16.14 -13.53 23.24
C ALA A 82 -15.80 -14.26 21.94
N LEU A 83 -16.45 -13.86 20.86
CA LEU A 83 -16.10 -14.37 19.53
C LEU A 83 -14.75 -13.77 19.14
N LEU A 84 -13.81 -14.60 18.70
CA LEU A 84 -12.57 -14.14 18.10
C LEU A 84 -12.89 -13.64 16.69
N GLY A 85 -12.57 -12.37 16.44
CA GLY A 85 -12.74 -11.69 15.17
C GLY A 85 -11.70 -12.09 14.12
N ASP A 86 -11.56 -11.24 13.11
CA ASP A 86 -10.45 -11.24 12.15
C ASP A 86 -9.92 -9.81 11.99
N ASN A 87 -8.65 -9.71 11.60
CA ASN A 87 -7.95 -8.45 11.32
C ASN A 87 -7.45 -8.47 9.86
N LEU A 88 -7.83 -7.46 9.07
CA LEU A 88 -7.40 -7.35 7.67
C LEU A 88 -5.90 -7.04 7.53
N ALA A 89 -5.28 -6.48 8.57
CA ALA A 89 -3.84 -6.26 8.66
C ALA A 89 -3.07 -7.56 8.97
N GLU A 90 -3.75 -8.69 9.20
CA GLU A 90 -3.12 -10.00 9.43
C GLU A 90 -3.57 -11.05 8.39
N PRO A 91 -3.20 -10.90 7.09
CA PRO A 91 -3.72 -11.79 6.04
C PRO A 91 -3.24 -13.24 6.17
N ALA A 92 -2.23 -13.52 6.99
CA ALA A 92 -1.74 -14.86 7.27
C ALA A 92 -2.49 -15.58 8.40
N GLU A 93 -3.41 -14.90 9.10
CA GLU A 93 -4.11 -15.42 10.29
C GLU A 93 -4.65 -16.84 10.05
N PHE A 94 -4.32 -17.76 10.97
CA PHE A 94 -4.69 -19.16 10.89
C PHE A 94 -5.82 -19.49 11.86
N ARG A 95 -6.94 -19.99 11.31
CA ARG A 95 -8.14 -20.35 12.07
C ARG A 95 -8.52 -21.81 11.81
N PRO A 96 -8.01 -22.76 12.61
CA PRO A 96 -8.12 -24.18 12.30
C PRO A 96 -9.58 -24.67 12.25
N GLY A 97 -9.86 -25.58 11.32
CA GLY A 97 -11.13 -26.28 11.19
C GLY A 97 -11.97 -25.91 9.97
N ALA A 98 -11.53 -24.97 9.13
CA ALA A 98 -12.22 -24.65 7.89
C ALA A 98 -12.05 -25.74 6.84
N ARG A 99 -13.11 -25.97 6.05
CA ARG A 99 -13.15 -27.03 5.04
C ARG A 99 -13.92 -26.59 3.81
N LEU A 100 -13.48 -27.08 2.66
CA LEU A 100 -14.17 -26.86 1.40
C LEU A 100 -15.22 -27.95 1.16
N PHE A 101 -16.43 -27.52 0.82
CA PHE A 101 -17.54 -28.39 0.49
C PHE A 101 -18.08 -28.11 -0.91
N LEU A 102 -18.58 -29.15 -1.57
CA LEU A 102 -19.30 -29.06 -2.84
C LEU A 102 -20.74 -29.55 -2.70
N LYS A 103 -21.70 -28.80 -3.24
CA LYS A 103 -23.07 -29.26 -3.52
C LYS A 103 -23.29 -29.30 -5.02
N ASP A 104 -23.93 -30.34 -5.53
CA ASP A 104 -24.22 -30.48 -6.97
C ASP A 104 -25.21 -29.44 -7.51
N ARG A 105 -25.94 -28.74 -6.61
CA ARG A 105 -26.90 -27.67 -6.96
C ARG A 105 -27.13 -26.73 -5.78
N ALA A 106 -27.53 -25.49 -6.06
CA ALA A 106 -27.85 -24.46 -5.06
C ALA A 106 -29.21 -24.70 -4.37
N SER A 107 -29.35 -25.80 -3.64
CA SER A 107 -30.60 -26.22 -2.98
C SER A 107 -30.36 -26.75 -1.56
N PRO A 108 -31.27 -26.49 -0.60
CA PRO A 108 -31.15 -26.99 0.77
C PRO A 108 -31.16 -28.53 0.84
N ASP A 109 -31.86 -29.20 -0.08
CA ASP A 109 -31.97 -30.66 -0.11
C ASP A 109 -30.77 -31.36 -0.79
N ALA A 110 -29.89 -30.60 -1.44
CA ALA A 110 -28.70 -31.16 -2.09
C ALA A 110 -27.65 -31.57 -1.04
N PRO A 111 -27.08 -32.79 -1.13
CA PRO A 111 -26.04 -33.21 -0.20
C PRO A 111 -24.76 -32.39 -0.41
N SER A 112 -24.05 -32.13 0.69
CA SER A 112 -22.73 -31.47 0.67
C SER A 112 -21.64 -32.53 0.80
N ARG A 113 -20.62 -32.46 -0.05
CA ARG A 113 -19.45 -33.35 -0.06
C ARG A 113 -18.21 -32.60 0.42
N ASP A 114 -17.52 -33.16 1.42
CA ASP A 114 -16.22 -32.66 1.88
C ASP A 114 -15.14 -32.96 0.83
N ILE A 115 -14.36 -31.94 0.45
CA ILE A 115 -13.32 -32.01 -0.57
C ILE A 115 -11.92 -32.11 0.07
N THR A 116 -11.64 -31.22 1.03
CA THR A 116 -10.28 -30.97 1.54
C THR A 116 -9.84 -31.95 2.61
N SER A 117 -10.75 -32.64 3.31
CA SER A 117 -10.35 -33.58 4.38
C SER A 117 -9.56 -34.79 3.86
N SER A 118 -9.59 -35.01 2.54
CA SER A 118 -8.76 -36.03 1.89
C SER A 118 -7.26 -35.69 1.86
N ALA A 119 -6.89 -34.40 1.94
CA ALA A 119 -5.50 -33.94 1.96
C ALA A 119 -4.80 -34.26 3.29
N PHE A 120 -5.54 -34.25 4.41
CA PHE A 120 -5.00 -34.47 5.76
C PHE A 120 -5.75 -35.59 6.52
N PRO A 121 -5.61 -36.86 6.12
CA PRO A 121 -6.33 -37.96 6.77
C PRO A 121 -6.02 -38.06 8.28
N GLY A 122 -7.04 -37.89 9.12
CA GLY A 122 -6.93 -38.03 10.58
C GLY A 122 -6.73 -36.72 11.35
N SER A 123 -6.58 -35.57 10.67
CA SER A 123 -6.61 -34.25 11.29
C SER A 123 -7.65 -33.37 10.61
N LEU A 124 -8.42 -32.62 11.41
CA LEU A 124 -9.31 -31.57 10.93
C LEU A 124 -8.80 -30.18 11.33
N GLY A 125 -7.57 -30.09 11.84
CA GLY A 125 -6.98 -28.84 12.30
C GLY A 125 -6.34 -28.01 11.20
N TYR A 126 -6.69 -28.20 9.93
CA TYR A 126 -6.22 -27.38 8.80
C TYR A 126 -7.19 -26.21 8.54
N ASP A 127 -6.79 -25.24 7.73
CA ASP A 127 -7.62 -24.06 7.39
C ASP A 127 -7.68 -23.84 5.87
N VAL A 128 -8.76 -23.22 5.39
CA VAL A 128 -9.13 -23.02 3.98
C VAL A 128 -9.80 -21.67 3.81
N LYS A 129 -9.39 -20.89 2.81
CA LYS A 129 -9.98 -19.58 2.46
C LYS A 129 -9.73 -19.18 0.99
N ASP A 130 -10.29 -18.05 0.60
CA ASP A 130 -10.09 -17.32 -0.66
C ASP A 130 -10.37 -18.16 -1.92
N LEU A 131 -11.65 -18.43 -2.13
CA LEU A 131 -12.17 -19.35 -3.13
C LEU A 131 -12.46 -18.65 -4.47
N THR A 132 -11.85 -19.15 -5.55
CA THR A 132 -12.11 -18.73 -6.93
C THR A 132 -12.45 -19.92 -7.82
N VAL A 133 -13.27 -19.73 -8.86
CA VAL A 133 -13.65 -20.77 -9.82
C VAL A 133 -13.11 -20.45 -11.22
N SER A 134 -12.71 -21.48 -11.96
CA SER A 134 -12.25 -21.35 -13.36
C SER A 134 -13.35 -20.82 -14.28
N TYR A 135 -12.98 -20.22 -15.41
CA TYR A 135 -13.96 -19.69 -16.36
C TYR A 135 -14.80 -20.79 -17.02
N ASP A 136 -14.29 -22.01 -17.15
CA ASP A 136 -15.08 -23.16 -17.63
C ASP A 136 -16.02 -23.76 -16.56
N GLY A 137 -15.97 -23.27 -15.32
CA GLY A 137 -16.81 -23.74 -14.21
C GLY A 137 -16.48 -25.14 -13.69
N THR A 138 -15.33 -25.72 -14.06
CA THR A 138 -14.98 -27.11 -13.70
C THR A 138 -13.95 -27.24 -12.59
N ARG A 139 -13.23 -26.16 -12.26
CA ARG A 139 -12.15 -26.16 -11.27
C ARG A 139 -12.32 -25.05 -10.24
N ALA A 140 -11.88 -25.29 -9.02
CA ALA A 140 -11.86 -24.33 -7.93
C ALA A 140 -10.42 -24.14 -7.41
N LEU A 141 -9.95 -22.89 -7.34
CA LEU A 141 -8.71 -22.50 -6.65
C LEU A 141 -9.04 -21.96 -5.27
N PHE A 142 -8.15 -22.21 -4.31
CA PHE A 142 -8.27 -21.69 -2.95
C PHE A 142 -6.93 -21.77 -2.22
N ALA A 143 -6.81 -21.04 -1.12
CA ALA A 143 -5.71 -21.16 -0.18
C ALA A 143 -6.04 -22.22 0.89
N MET A 144 -5.09 -23.10 1.20
CA MET A 144 -5.21 -24.07 2.29
C MET A 144 -3.88 -24.26 3.00
N ARG A 145 -3.92 -24.19 4.33
CA ARG A 145 -2.78 -24.36 5.23
C ARG A 145 -2.91 -25.67 6.00
N ALA A 146 -1.81 -26.42 6.11
CA ALA A 146 -1.79 -27.67 6.86
C ALA A 146 -2.00 -27.43 8.37
N PRO A 147 -2.36 -28.46 9.15
CA PRO A 147 -2.48 -28.32 10.60
C PRO A 147 -1.17 -27.89 11.24
N GLU A 148 -1.26 -27.15 12.35
CA GLU A 148 -0.11 -26.83 13.19
C GLU A 148 0.65 -28.07 13.62
N ILE A 149 1.97 -27.92 13.68
CA ILE A 149 2.88 -28.92 14.20
C ILE A 149 3.13 -28.59 15.67
N GLU A 150 2.93 -29.56 16.56
CA GLU A 150 3.16 -29.40 17.99
C GLU A 150 4.67 -29.31 18.28
N ASP A 151 5.05 -28.45 19.22
CA ASP A 151 6.42 -28.28 19.72
C ASP A 151 7.47 -27.84 18.65
N VAL A 152 7.08 -27.06 17.65
CA VAL A 152 8.01 -26.41 16.70
C VAL A 152 7.89 -24.89 16.75
N ASP A 153 8.96 -24.22 16.34
CA ASP A 153 9.02 -22.75 16.26
C ASP A 153 8.12 -22.23 15.12
N GLU A 154 7.77 -20.94 15.15
CA GLU A 154 6.80 -20.35 14.21
C GLU A 154 7.27 -20.42 12.74
N ASP A 155 8.56 -20.26 12.50
CA ASP A 155 9.19 -20.36 11.18
C ASP A 155 9.22 -21.79 10.62
N GLU A 156 9.05 -22.79 11.48
CA GLU A 156 8.90 -24.20 11.10
C GLU A 156 7.44 -24.62 10.88
N GLN A 157 6.47 -23.75 11.20
CA GLN A 157 5.07 -24.04 10.97
C GLN A 157 4.73 -24.02 9.47
N PRO A 158 3.76 -24.84 9.01
CA PRO A 158 3.34 -24.82 7.61
C PRO A 158 2.85 -23.45 7.16
N THR A 159 3.02 -23.13 5.87
CA THR A 159 2.50 -21.90 5.25
C THR A 159 1.20 -22.14 4.48
N TRP A 160 0.51 -21.04 4.20
CA TRP A 160 -0.61 -21.02 3.26
C TRP A 160 -0.13 -21.36 1.86
N ASN A 161 -0.82 -22.32 1.24
CA ASN A 161 -0.49 -22.82 -0.08
C ASN A 161 -1.71 -22.71 -1.01
N ILE A 162 -1.46 -22.61 -2.33
CA ILE A 162 -2.51 -22.61 -3.34
C ILE A 162 -2.86 -24.04 -3.75
N TRP A 163 -4.15 -24.36 -3.72
CA TRP A 163 -4.70 -25.66 -4.09
C TRP A 163 -5.75 -25.52 -5.19
N GLU A 164 -5.86 -26.56 -6.00
CA GLU A 164 -6.85 -26.67 -7.08
C GLU A 164 -7.65 -27.96 -6.91
N TYR A 165 -8.97 -27.84 -7.03
CA TYR A 165 -9.89 -28.97 -7.11
C TYR A 165 -10.58 -29.02 -8.48
N ASP A 166 -10.43 -30.14 -9.19
CA ASP A 166 -11.16 -30.44 -10.42
C ASP A 166 -12.38 -31.30 -10.11
N VAL A 167 -13.57 -30.76 -10.38
CA VAL A 167 -14.85 -31.41 -10.11
C VAL A 167 -15.11 -32.58 -11.06
N THR A 168 -14.59 -32.51 -12.28
CA THR A 168 -14.79 -33.52 -13.33
C THR A 168 -13.98 -34.78 -13.05
N SER A 169 -12.71 -34.62 -12.68
CA SER A 169 -11.84 -35.74 -12.31
C SER A 169 -11.97 -36.15 -10.84
N GLY A 170 -12.45 -35.24 -10.00
CA GLY A 170 -12.49 -35.42 -8.55
C GLY A 170 -11.13 -35.27 -7.88
N THR A 171 -10.17 -34.61 -8.55
CA THR A 171 -8.77 -34.51 -8.11
C THR A 171 -8.56 -33.25 -7.29
N LEU A 172 -7.95 -33.41 -6.12
CA LEU A 172 -7.43 -32.32 -5.29
C LEU A 172 -5.89 -32.32 -5.38
N ARG A 173 -5.29 -31.18 -5.70
CA ARG A 173 -3.82 -31.02 -5.74
C ARG A 173 -3.38 -29.69 -5.14
N ARG A 174 -2.19 -29.66 -4.54
CA ARG A 174 -1.44 -28.42 -4.29
C ARG A 174 -0.82 -28.00 -5.63
N VAL A 175 -0.94 -26.73 -5.99
CA VAL A 175 -0.46 -26.23 -7.29
C VAL A 175 1.06 -26.25 -7.35
N ILE A 176 1.72 -25.74 -6.31
CA ILE A 176 3.18 -25.81 -6.17
C ILE A 176 3.55 -27.20 -5.62
N GLU A 177 4.10 -28.06 -6.48
CA GLU A 177 4.38 -29.45 -6.10
C GLU A 177 5.52 -29.57 -5.07
N SER A 178 6.59 -28.78 -5.25
CA SER A 178 7.78 -28.82 -4.40
C SER A 178 7.50 -28.27 -3.01
N GLU A 179 7.64 -29.11 -1.96
CA GLU A 179 7.52 -28.68 -0.55
C GLU A 179 8.39 -27.45 -0.24
N VAL A 180 9.66 -27.47 -0.66
CA VAL A 180 10.58 -26.36 -0.39
C VAL A 180 10.12 -25.06 -1.05
N THR A 181 9.52 -25.15 -2.24
CA THR A 181 9.04 -23.96 -2.96
C THR A 181 7.72 -23.50 -2.36
N ALA A 182 6.81 -24.42 -2.09
CA ALA A 182 5.52 -24.21 -1.43
C ALA A 182 5.69 -23.43 -0.12
N GLU A 183 6.53 -23.92 0.79
CA GLU A 183 6.73 -23.34 2.13
C GLU A 183 7.62 -22.08 2.14
N ALA A 184 8.08 -21.58 0.99
CA ALA A 184 8.94 -20.38 0.93
C ALA A 184 8.18 -19.05 1.06
N GLY A 185 6.88 -19.08 1.35
CA GLY A 185 6.04 -17.90 1.60
C GLY A 185 4.59 -18.27 1.91
N GLN A 186 3.82 -17.30 2.36
CA GLN A 186 2.38 -17.42 2.59
C GLN A 186 1.65 -17.06 1.29
N ASP A 187 1.01 -18.02 0.62
CA ASP A 187 0.31 -17.79 -0.65
C ASP A 187 -1.22 -17.86 -0.48
N ILE A 188 -1.91 -16.76 -0.76
CA ILE A 188 -3.35 -16.58 -0.53
C ILE A 188 -4.05 -15.90 -1.73
N ALA A 189 -5.39 -15.85 -1.68
CA ALA A 189 -6.23 -15.17 -2.68
C ALA A 189 -5.90 -15.44 -4.17
N PRO A 190 -5.90 -16.72 -4.61
CA PRO A 190 -5.61 -17.06 -6.00
C PRO A 190 -6.76 -16.75 -6.97
N ALA A 191 -6.43 -16.31 -8.18
CA ALA A 191 -7.37 -16.15 -9.29
C ALA A 191 -6.75 -16.58 -10.63
N TYR A 192 -7.59 -17.07 -11.55
CA TYR A 192 -7.17 -17.50 -12.88
C TYR A 192 -7.00 -16.32 -13.83
N LEU A 193 -5.90 -16.28 -14.57
CA LEU A 193 -5.70 -15.41 -15.72
C LEU A 193 -6.21 -16.08 -17.01
N PRO A 194 -6.59 -15.29 -18.04
CA PRO A 194 -7.16 -15.83 -19.29
C PRO A 194 -6.18 -16.67 -20.12
N ASP A 195 -4.87 -16.58 -19.87
CA ASP A 195 -3.81 -17.37 -20.51
C ASP A 195 -3.49 -18.69 -19.77
N GLY A 196 -4.17 -18.96 -18.66
CA GLY A 196 -3.98 -20.15 -17.83
C GLY A 196 -3.09 -19.93 -16.60
N ARG A 197 -2.35 -18.82 -16.53
CA ARG A 197 -1.57 -18.46 -15.33
C ARG A 197 -2.48 -18.19 -14.13
N ILE A 198 -1.89 -18.12 -12.95
CA ILE A 198 -2.56 -17.82 -11.69
C ILE A 198 -1.95 -16.54 -11.10
N VAL A 199 -2.78 -15.56 -10.76
CA VAL A 199 -2.40 -14.40 -9.92
C VAL A 199 -2.78 -14.69 -8.47
N PHE A 200 -1.97 -14.25 -7.51
CA PHE A 200 -2.19 -14.46 -6.08
C PHE A 200 -1.44 -13.44 -5.23
N SER A 201 -1.83 -13.29 -3.96
CA SER A 201 -1.13 -12.46 -2.97
C SER A 201 -0.14 -13.29 -2.17
N SER A 202 1.08 -12.79 -1.94
CA SER A 202 2.12 -13.56 -1.27
C SER A 202 3.20 -12.74 -0.57
N THR A 203 3.78 -13.30 0.50
CA THR A 203 4.92 -12.76 1.27
C THR A 203 6.30 -13.14 0.69
N ARG A 204 6.34 -13.83 -0.45
CA ARG A 204 7.58 -14.31 -1.11
C ARG A 204 8.55 -13.17 -1.44
N GLN A 205 8.04 -12.05 -1.96
CA GLN A 205 8.79 -10.81 -2.26
C GLN A 205 10.14 -11.04 -2.97
N ARG A 206 10.21 -12.00 -3.92
CA ARG A 206 11.49 -12.49 -4.46
C ARG A 206 12.34 -11.40 -5.12
N ILE A 207 11.70 -10.48 -5.85
CA ILE A 207 12.40 -9.39 -6.54
C ILE A 207 12.83 -8.32 -5.52
N SER A 208 11.96 -7.95 -4.58
CA SER A 208 12.32 -7.01 -3.50
C SER A 208 13.54 -7.51 -2.70
N ARG A 209 13.56 -8.80 -2.36
CA ARG A 209 14.70 -9.45 -1.68
C ARG A 209 15.98 -9.45 -2.52
N ALA A 210 15.88 -9.61 -3.85
CA ALA A 210 17.05 -9.53 -4.73
C ALA A 210 17.63 -8.11 -4.74
N ILE A 211 16.78 -7.08 -4.78
CA ILE A 211 17.18 -5.67 -4.74
C ILE A 211 17.92 -5.35 -3.44
N LEU A 212 17.51 -5.91 -2.29
CA LEU A 212 18.24 -5.74 -1.03
C LEU A 212 19.71 -6.20 -1.13
N LEU A 213 19.99 -7.33 -1.80
CA LEU A 213 21.37 -7.78 -2.01
C LEU A 213 22.17 -6.81 -2.89
N ASP A 214 21.54 -6.29 -3.95
CA ASP A 214 22.17 -5.33 -4.83
C ASP A 214 22.52 -4.03 -4.10
N GLU A 215 21.71 -3.66 -3.09
CA GLU A 215 21.92 -2.54 -2.16
C GLU A 215 22.90 -2.86 -1.01
N GLY A 216 23.48 -4.07 -0.96
CA GLY A 216 24.44 -4.47 0.08
C GLY A 216 23.81 -4.88 1.41
N LYS A 217 22.50 -5.17 1.44
CA LYS A 217 21.72 -5.61 2.61
C LYS A 217 21.44 -7.11 2.54
N PRO A 218 21.22 -7.80 3.68
CA PRO A 218 20.78 -9.20 3.67
C PRO A 218 19.37 -9.32 3.07
N GLN A 219 19.00 -10.54 2.64
CA GLN A 219 17.65 -10.81 2.13
C GLN A 219 16.71 -11.13 3.29
N TYR A 220 15.57 -10.46 3.33
CA TYR A 220 14.52 -10.69 4.33
C TYR A 220 13.14 -10.31 3.76
N PRO A 221 12.04 -10.93 4.25
CA PRO A 221 10.70 -10.40 4.01
C PRO A 221 10.58 -9.00 4.64
N ALA A 222 10.12 -8.03 3.87
CA ALA A 222 9.72 -6.75 4.45
C ALA A 222 8.45 -6.96 5.28
N LEU A 223 8.47 -6.51 6.54
CA LEU A 223 7.25 -6.26 7.30
C LEU A 223 6.43 -5.14 6.67
N ASP A 224 5.13 -5.12 6.95
CA ASP A 224 4.28 -3.99 6.62
C ASP A 224 4.70 -2.69 7.34
N GLU A 225 4.06 -1.58 6.99
CA GLU A 225 4.39 -0.27 7.57
C GLU A 225 3.95 -0.10 9.05
N GLU A 226 3.20 -1.05 9.62
CA GLU A 226 2.95 -1.13 11.08
C GLU A 226 4.04 -1.95 11.78
N ARG A 227 4.76 -2.78 11.02
CA ARG A 227 5.89 -3.63 11.42
C ARG A 227 5.43 -4.83 12.26
N GLU A 228 4.26 -5.37 11.93
CA GLU A 228 3.67 -6.51 12.64
C GLU A 228 3.83 -7.81 11.85
N VAL A 229 3.52 -7.82 10.55
CA VAL A 229 3.59 -9.03 9.72
C VAL A 229 4.27 -8.79 8.35
N PRO A 230 4.83 -9.83 7.71
CA PRO A 230 5.35 -9.71 6.35
C PRO A 230 4.31 -9.19 5.35
N ALA A 231 4.69 -8.21 4.54
CA ALA A 231 3.80 -7.62 3.55
C ALA A 231 3.41 -8.60 2.43
N PHE A 232 2.11 -8.74 2.17
CA PHE A 232 1.58 -9.49 1.03
C PHE A 232 1.57 -8.62 -0.24
N VAL A 233 2.17 -9.07 -1.33
CA VAL A 233 2.12 -8.39 -2.63
C VAL A 233 1.74 -9.35 -3.76
N LEU A 234 1.31 -8.83 -4.90
CA LEU A 234 0.81 -9.67 -5.99
C LEU A 234 1.94 -10.37 -6.73
N HIS A 235 1.70 -11.64 -7.04
CA HIS A 235 2.56 -12.50 -7.84
C HIS A 235 1.73 -13.21 -8.91
N VAL A 236 2.40 -13.67 -9.97
CA VAL A 236 1.85 -14.56 -10.99
C VAL A 236 2.68 -15.82 -11.09
N MET A 237 2.07 -16.94 -11.48
CA MET A 237 2.75 -18.21 -11.75
C MET A 237 2.05 -19.00 -12.86
N ASP A 238 2.73 -19.99 -13.41
CA ASP A 238 2.13 -20.95 -14.34
C ASP A 238 1.18 -21.92 -13.60
N ASP A 239 0.33 -22.64 -14.34
CA ASP A 239 -0.69 -23.54 -13.76
C ASP A 239 -0.12 -24.81 -13.10
N ASP A 240 1.17 -25.06 -13.28
CA ASP A 240 1.97 -26.09 -12.63
C ASP A 240 2.76 -25.58 -11.42
N GLY A 241 2.62 -24.29 -11.07
CA GLY A 241 3.29 -23.67 -9.93
C GLY A 241 4.75 -23.28 -10.19
N GLU A 242 5.24 -23.35 -11.44
CA GLU A 242 6.55 -22.83 -11.83
C GLU A 242 6.48 -21.32 -12.21
N ASN A 243 7.65 -20.74 -12.50
CA ASN A 243 7.79 -19.36 -13.01
C ASN A 243 7.09 -18.26 -12.18
N ILE A 244 7.16 -18.38 -10.85
CA ILE A 244 6.60 -17.38 -9.93
C ILE A 244 7.33 -16.03 -10.09
N GLU A 245 6.58 -14.99 -10.43
CA GLU A 245 7.05 -13.62 -10.63
C GLU A 245 6.27 -12.63 -9.73
N GLN A 246 7.00 -11.71 -9.09
CA GLN A 246 6.40 -10.60 -8.33
C GLN A 246 6.03 -9.44 -9.27
N ILE A 247 4.77 -8.98 -9.19
CA ILE A 247 4.23 -7.93 -10.07
C ILE A 247 3.88 -6.62 -9.35
N THR A 248 3.75 -6.61 -8.03
CA THR A 248 3.59 -5.36 -7.23
C THR A 248 4.61 -5.24 -6.09
N PHE A 249 4.84 -4.00 -5.64
CA PHE A 249 5.98 -3.62 -4.78
C PHE A 249 5.57 -2.67 -3.63
N ASN A 250 4.34 -2.79 -3.14
CA ASN A 250 3.88 -2.01 -1.99
C ASN A 250 4.72 -2.30 -0.73
N GLN A 251 4.71 -1.39 0.25
CA GLN A 251 5.32 -1.63 1.57
C GLN A 251 4.33 -2.23 2.58
N SER A 252 3.03 -2.13 2.33
CA SER A 252 1.98 -2.86 3.04
C SER A 252 1.33 -3.89 2.10
N HIS A 253 0.06 -4.24 2.30
CA HIS A 253 -0.58 -5.34 1.60
C HIS A 253 -1.21 -4.96 0.24
N ASP A 254 -1.15 -5.87 -0.73
CA ASP A 254 -1.95 -5.93 -1.94
C ASP A 254 -2.71 -7.29 -1.95
N LEU A 255 -4.02 -7.26 -1.75
CA LEU A 255 -4.89 -8.40 -1.45
C LEU A 255 -6.05 -8.57 -2.45
N ASP A 256 -6.69 -9.74 -2.43
CA ASP A 256 -7.94 -10.04 -3.13
C ASP A 256 -7.95 -9.68 -4.65
N PRO A 257 -7.04 -10.24 -5.48
CA PRO A 257 -7.02 -9.94 -6.90
C PRO A 257 -8.26 -10.47 -7.64
N LEU A 258 -8.95 -9.57 -8.33
CA LEU A 258 -10.02 -9.84 -9.30
C LEU A 258 -9.51 -9.60 -10.71
N VAL A 259 -9.54 -10.64 -11.55
CA VAL A 259 -9.32 -10.47 -13.00
C VAL A 259 -10.62 -10.01 -13.66
N THR A 260 -10.62 -8.78 -14.19
CA THR A 260 -11.79 -8.15 -14.83
C THR A 260 -11.96 -8.63 -16.28
N ASP A 261 -13.12 -8.37 -16.89
CA ASP A 261 -13.39 -8.75 -18.28
C ASP A 261 -12.42 -8.09 -19.29
N GLU A 262 -11.85 -6.94 -18.93
CA GLU A 262 -10.81 -6.23 -19.68
C GLU A 262 -9.42 -6.89 -19.57
N GLY A 263 -9.26 -7.88 -18.70
CA GLY A 263 -7.99 -8.60 -18.47
C GLY A 263 -7.08 -7.97 -17.43
N THR A 264 -7.42 -6.78 -16.93
CA THR A 264 -6.71 -6.14 -15.82
C THR A 264 -7.06 -6.81 -14.50
N ILE A 265 -6.20 -6.63 -13.49
CA ILE A 265 -6.41 -7.13 -12.13
C ILE A 265 -6.79 -5.94 -11.25
N VAL A 266 -7.98 -5.98 -10.66
CA VAL A 266 -8.42 -5.05 -9.61
C VAL A 266 -8.20 -5.70 -8.25
N PHE A 267 -7.65 -4.98 -7.28
CA PHE A 267 -7.27 -5.55 -6.00
C PHE A 267 -7.35 -4.50 -4.89
N SER A 268 -7.33 -4.95 -3.64
CA SER A 268 -7.33 -4.12 -2.44
C SER A 268 -5.91 -3.83 -1.99
N ARG A 269 -5.48 -2.58 -2.04
CA ARG A 269 -4.16 -2.12 -1.61
C ARG A 269 -4.27 -1.36 -0.31
N TRP A 270 -3.53 -1.77 0.71
CA TRP A 270 -3.33 -1.01 1.93
C TRP A 270 -2.32 0.10 1.67
N ASP A 271 -2.82 1.33 1.53
CA ASP A 271 -1.97 2.52 1.49
C ASP A 271 -1.72 2.96 2.94
N ASN A 272 -0.54 2.66 3.50
CA ASN A 272 -0.22 2.99 4.90
C ASN A 272 0.98 3.97 5.08
N ALA A 273 1.48 4.53 3.98
CA ALA A 273 2.62 5.44 3.99
C ALA A 273 2.44 6.63 4.95
N GLY A 274 3.32 6.73 5.94
CA GLY A 274 3.37 7.87 6.85
C GLY A 274 2.24 7.95 7.89
N GLN A 275 1.43 6.89 8.04
CA GLN A 275 0.31 6.77 9.00
C GLN A 275 -0.64 7.99 8.99
N THR A 276 -1.14 8.37 7.81
CA THR A 276 -2.04 9.51 7.64
C THR A 276 -3.50 9.14 7.90
N GLN A 277 -4.35 10.14 8.15
CA GLN A 277 -5.80 9.92 8.37
C GLN A 277 -6.55 9.34 7.15
N GLY A 278 -5.96 9.37 5.96
CA GLY A 278 -6.54 8.80 4.74
C GLY A 278 -5.92 7.46 4.34
N ASN A 279 -5.24 6.78 5.27
CA ASN A 279 -4.71 5.44 5.06
C ASN A 279 -5.81 4.39 5.18
N GLY A 280 -5.64 3.27 4.48
CA GLY A 280 -6.61 2.18 4.44
C GLY A 280 -6.52 1.38 3.14
N PHE A 281 -7.33 0.34 3.03
CA PHE A 281 -7.45 -0.52 1.86
C PHE A 281 -8.31 0.17 0.79
N ASN A 282 -7.65 0.58 -0.27
CA ASN A 282 -8.24 1.21 -1.44
C ASN A 282 -8.22 0.26 -2.64
N LEU A 283 -9.04 0.51 -3.65
CA LEU A 283 -9.02 -0.28 -4.86
C LEU A 283 -7.98 0.28 -5.84
N TYR A 284 -7.14 -0.61 -6.37
CA TYR A 284 -6.15 -0.35 -7.42
C TYR A 284 -6.37 -1.29 -8.60
N LYS A 285 -5.78 -0.95 -9.73
CA LYS A 285 -5.72 -1.82 -10.91
C LYS A 285 -4.28 -1.98 -11.42
N VAL A 286 -3.96 -3.14 -11.99
CA VAL A 286 -2.67 -3.44 -12.62
C VAL A 286 -2.86 -4.44 -13.77
N ASN A 287 -1.94 -4.46 -14.75
CA ASN A 287 -1.91 -5.49 -15.77
C ASN A 287 -1.28 -6.80 -15.23
N PRO A 288 -1.52 -7.96 -15.87
CA PRO A 288 -0.92 -9.23 -15.45
C PRO A 288 0.62 -9.30 -15.47
N ASP A 289 1.30 -8.35 -16.13
CA ASP A 289 2.77 -8.23 -16.15
C ASP A 289 3.31 -7.20 -15.11
N GLY A 290 2.42 -6.63 -14.29
CA GLY A 290 2.72 -5.62 -13.28
C GLY A 290 2.74 -4.17 -13.79
N THR A 291 2.59 -3.94 -15.10
CA THR A 291 2.53 -2.58 -15.67
C THR A 291 1.16 -1.94 -15.46
N GLY A 292 1.06 -0.64 -15.67
CA GLY A 292 -0.21 0.10 -15.64
C GLY A 292 -0.82 0.18 -14.25
N LEU A 293 -0.01 0.04 -13.20
CA LEU A 293 -0.45 0.18 -11.82
C LEU A 293 -1.04 1.58 -11.61
N SER A 294 -2.30 1.64 -11.20
CA SER A 294 -3.04 2.88 -11.04
C SER A 294 -4.01 2.76 -9.87
N TYR A 295 -4.14 3.85 -9.12
CA TYR A 295 -5.25 4.04 -8.20
C TYR A 295 -6.58 3.93 -8.97
N LEU A 296 -7.58 3.29 -8.36
CA LEU A 296 -8.92 3.12 -8.95
C LEU A 296 -9.99 3.85 -8.14
N TYR A 297 -10.09 3.57 -6.83
CA TYR A 297 -11.22 4.04 -6.02
C TYR A 297 -11.00 4.01 -4.49
N GLY A 298 -11.54 4.98 -3.74
CA GLY A 298 -11.82 4.88 -2.30
C GLY A 298 -10.96 5.67 -1.30
N ARG A 299 -9.92 6.43 -1.72
CA ARG A 299 -8.91 7.00 -0.82
C ARG A 299 -9.49 8.01 0.17
N HIS A 300 -10.51 8.73 -0.25
CA HIS A 300 -11.22 9.72 0.57
C HIS A 300 -12.65 9.29 0.92
N SER A 301 -12.90 7.97 0.94
CA SER A 301 -14.24 7.39 1.08
C SER A 301 -14.38 6.38 2.22
N HIS A 302 -13.44 6.37 3.17
CA HIS A 302 -13.45 5.43 4.31
C HIS A 302 -14.60 5.70 5.30
N GLY A 303 -15.18 6.91 5.30
CA GLY A 303 -16.39 7.22 6.08
C GLY A 303 -17.71 7.06 5.32
N SER A 304 -17.74 6.37 4.17
CA SER A 304 -18.92 6.41 3.27
C SER A 304 -20.16 5.67 3.77
N VAL A 305 -20.00 4.78 4.77
CA VAL A 305 -21.12 4.03 5.38
C VAL A 305 -21.67 4.75 6.60
N SER A 306 -20.79 5.23 7.48
CA SER A 306 -21.12 6.02 8.68
C SER A 306 -19.94 6.88 9.09
N ASP A 307 -20.21 8.05 9.66
CA ASP A 307 -19.16 8.98 10.11
C ASP A 307 -18.34 8.46 11.32
N ASP A 308 -18.86 7.49 12.07
CA ASP A 308 -18.24 6.97 13.30
C ASP A 308 -17.35 5.72 13.08
N VAL A 309 -17.36 5.17 11.85
CA VAL A 309 -16.67 3.91 11.53
C VAL A 309 -15.96 4.04 10.19
N ASN A 310 -14.64 3.90 10.21
CA ASN A 310 -13.85 3.75 8.98
C ASN A 310 -14.09 2.35 8.38
N ILE A 311 -14.28 2.30 7.06
CA ILE A 311 -14.48 1.08 6.30
C ILE A 311 -13.39 0.89 5.27
N GLU A 312 -13.06 -0.36 5.03
CA GLU A 312 -12.06 -0.81 4.07
C GLU A 312 -12.75 -1.40 2.83
N TYR A 313 -12.11 -1.26 1.66
CA TYR A 313 -12.62 -1.81 0.40
C TYR A 313 -12.00 -3.17 0.10
N LEU A 314 -12.77 -4.25 0.19
CA LEU A 314 -12.25 -5.63 0.10
C LEU A 314 -12.99 -6.48 -0.92
N ARG A 315 -12.34 -7.61 -1.29
CA ARG A 315 -12.92 -8.68 -2.10
C ARG A 315 -13.67 -8.15 -3.32
N PRO A 316 -13.02 -7.36 -4.19
CA PRO A 316 -13.63 -6.87 -5.41
C PRO A 316 -14.15 -8.04 -6.25
N GLN A 317 -15.37 -7.93 -6.77
CA GLN A 317 -15.98 -8.95 -7.63
C GLN A 317 -16.71 -8.31 -8.82
N ALA A 318 -16.64 -8.95 -9.98
CA ALA A 318 -17.43 -8.54 -11.15
C ALA A 318 -18.92 -8.73 -10.88
N THR A 319 -19.79 -7.95 -11.54
CA THR A 319 -21.25 -8.14 -11.49
C THR A 319 -21.85 -8.15 -12.88
N ASP A 320 -23.06 -8.71 -13.02
CA ASP A 320 -23.85 -8.66 -14.26
C ASP A 320 -24.14 -7.22 -14.75
N SER A 321 -24.01 -6.22 -13.87
CA SER A 321 -24.28 -4.82 -14.20
C SER A 321 -23.09 -4.11 -14.85
N GLY A 322 -21.90 -4.73 -14.83
CA GLY A 322 -20.63 -4.09 -15.18
C GLY A 322 -20.06 -3.19 -14.08
N GLN A 323 -20.75 -3.03 -12.96
CA GLN A 323 -20.20 -2.40 -11.74
C GLN A 323 -19.38 -3.39 -10.93
N LEU A 324 -18.55 -2.86 -10.04
CA LEU A 324 -17.74 -3.66 -9.13
C LEU A 324 -18.51 -3.89 -7.82
N LEU A 325 -18.63 -5.13 -7.38
CA LEU A 325 -19.09 -5.45 -6.03
C LEU A 325 -17.89 -5.43 -5.08
N ALA A 326 -18.03 -4.78 -3.93
CA ALA A 326 -17.04 -4.82 -2.85
C ALA A 326 -17.74 -5.07 -1.51
N GLN A 327 -16.98 -5.58 -0.54
CA GLN A 327 -17.42 -5.74 0.84
C GLN A 327 -16.79 -4.64 1.69
N LEU A 328 -17.62 -3.79 2.30
CA LEU A 328 -17.17 -2.69 3.16
C LEU A 328 -17.28 -3.09 4.63
N ARG A 329 -16.19 -3.00 5.38
CA ARG A 329 -16.14 -3.31 6.82
C ARG A 329 -14.93 -2.62 7.47
N PRO A 330 -14.92 -2.41 8.79
CA PRO A 330 -13.72 -1.95 9.49
C PRO A 330 -12.57 -2.96 9.36
N THR A 331 -11.34 -2.49 9.61
CA THR A 331 -10.11 -3.32 9.63
C THR A 331 -10.22 -4.53 10.55
N GLU A 332 -10.85 -4.36 11.71
CA GLU A 332 -11.12 -5.43 12.67
C GLU A 332 -12.62 -5.59 12.87
N THR A 333 -13.09 -6.83 13.02
CA THR A 333 -14.47 -7.04 13.48
C THR A 333 -14.64 -8.28 14.36
N ASP A 334 -15.58 -8.19 15.29
CA ASP A 334 -15.95 -9.30 16.18
C ASP A 334 -17.16 -10.11 15.68
N ASN A 335 -17.65 -9.84 14.48
CA ASN A 335 -18.87 -10.47 13.97
C ASN A 335 -18.81 -10.85 12.48
N PHE A 336 -17.69 -10.59 11.80
CA PHE A 336 -17.47 -10.83 10.38
C PHE A 336 -18.42 -10.08 9.45
N GLY A 337 -19.16 -9.09 9.96
CA GLY A 337 -20.16 -8.36 9.19
C GLY A 337 -19.54 -7.36 8.22
N ALA A 338 -20.06 -7.35 7.00
CA ALA A 338 -19.73 -6.40 5.95
C ALA A 338 -21.00 -5.82 5.30
N VAL A 339 -20.86 -4.65 4.70
CA VAL A 339 -21.87 -4.03 3.83
C VAL A 339 -21.49 -4.31 2.38
N PRO A 340 -22.21 -5.19 1.66
CA PRO A 340 -21.96 -5.42 0.25
C PRO A 340 -22.50 -4.26 -0.59
N VAL A 341 -21.63 -3.67 -1.42
CA VAL A 341 -21.95 -2.49 -2.26
C VAL A 341 -21.58 -2.70 -3.71
N GLU A 342 -22.46 -2.31 -4.64
CA GLU A 342 -22.09 -2.12 -6.05
C GLU A 342 -21.50 -0.72 -6.23
N ILE A 343 -20.36 -0.61 -6.92
CA ILE A 343 -19.56 0.61 -7.11
C ILE A 343 -19.37 0.88 -8.60
N ASP A 344 -19.79 2.08 -9.05
CA ASP A 344 -19.49 2.59 -10.40
C ASP A 344 -18.08 3.20 -10.47
N VAL A 345 -17.06 2.34 -10.51
CA VAL A 345 -15.64 2.75 -10.65
C VAL A 345 -15.31 3.34 -12.03
N GLY A 346 -16.21 3.18 -13.02
CA GLY A 346 -16.06 3.75 -14.36
C GLY A 346 -16.32 5.26 -14.39
N SER A 347 -17.30 5.72 -13.60
CA SER A 347 -17.68 7.14 -13.54
C SER A 347 -17.16 7.87 -12.30
N TYR A 348 -16.62 7.15 -11.31
CA TYR A 348 -16.21 7.70 -10.02
C TYR A 348 -14.83 7.23 -9.57
N VAL A 349 -14.20 8.07 -8.75
CA VAL A 349 -12.97 7.76 -7.98
C VAL A 349 -13.23 7.68 -6.49
N GLU A 350 -14.30 8.30 -6.01
CA GLU A 350 -14.69 8.29 -4.60
C GLU A 350 -16.21 8.11 -4.47
N ALA A 351 -16.69 7.78 -3.27
CA ALA A 351 -18.11 7.59 -2.98
C ALA A 351 -18.97 8.78 -3.39
N GLY A 352 -18.40 9.98 -3.23
CA GLY A 352 -19.04 11.24 -3.57
C GLY A 352 -18.49 11.97 -4.79
N ILE A 353 -17.39 11.51 -5.42
CA ILE A 353 -16.65 12.29 -6.44
C ILE A 353 -16.49 11.50 -7.74
N ARG A 354 -16.96 12.13 -8.83
CA ARG A 354 -16.86 11.63 -10.20
C ARG A 354 -15.45 11.80 -10.75
N VAL A 355 -15.13 11.05 -11.81
CA VAL A 355 -13.86 11.18 -12.55
C VAL A 355 -13.61 12.60 -13.09
N ASP A 356 -14.66 13.40 -13.32
CA ASP A 356 -14.58 14.80 -13.78
C ASP A 356 -14.51 15.82 -12.63
N GLY A 357 -14.42 15.35 -11.38
CA GLY A 357 -14.39 16.17 -10.17
C GLY A 357 -15.76 16.65 -9.67
N ASN A 358 -16.86 16.38 -10.37
CA ASN A 358 -18.19 16.75 -9.92
C ASN A 358 -18.68 15.81 -8.80
N SER A 359 -19.59 16.30 -7.96
CA SER A 359 -20.21 15.46 -6.94
C SER A 359 -21.22 14.47 -7.52
N GLY A 360 -21.39 13.32 -6.86
CA GLY A 360 -22.40 12.32 -7.19
C GLY A 360 -22.44 11.21 -6.14
N SER A 361 -22.90 10.02 -6.53
CA SER A 361 -22.94 8.86 -5.65
C SER A 361 -22.53 7.62 -6.44
N ALA A 362 -21.40 7.03 -6.05
CA ALA A 362 -20.82 5.86 -6.71
C ALA A 362 -21.34 4.54 -6.15
N GLN A 363 -21.75 4.53 -4.88
CA GLN A 363 -22.02 3.32 -4.11
C GLN A 363 -23.52 3.07 -3.95
N THR A 364 -23.93 1.84 -4.25
CA THR A 364 -25.28 1.36 -4.00
C THR A 364 -25.21 0.09 -3.14
N PRO A 365 -25.62 0.14 -1.87
CA PRO A 365 -25.70 -1.06 -1.03
C PRO A 365 -26.67 -2.08 -1.63
N LEU A 366 -26.25 -3.36 -1.72
CA LEU A 366 -27.15 -4.43 -2.13
C LEU A 366 -28.29 -4.58 -1.11
N VAL A 367 -28.01 -4.43 0.17
CA VAL A 367 -29.01 -4.50 1.24
C VAL A 367 -28.97 -3.20 2.04
N SER A 368 -30.07 -2.44 2.00
CA SER A 368 -30.18 -1.19 2.75
C SER A 368 -30.43 -1.42 4.25
N GLY A 369 -29.86 -0.55 5.09
CA GLY A 369 -30.07 -0.56 6.55
C GLY A 369 -29.23 -1.59 7.30
N LEU A 370 -28.09 -1.98 6.73
CA LEU A 370 -27.03 -2.65 7.46
C LEU A 370 -26.26 -1.63 8.31
N SER A 371 -25.69 -2.10 9.42
CA SER A 371 -24.84 -1.31 10.32
C SER A 371 -23.51 -2.06 10.52
N LEU A 372 -22.44 -1.33 10.86
CA LEU A 372 -21.11 -1.88 11.08
C LEU A 372 -20.64 -1.64 12.53
N GLY A 373 -19.51 -2.27 12.89
CA GLY A 373 -18.95 -2.20 14.23
C GLY A 373 -19.81 -2.88 15.28
N ASN A 374 -19.97 -2.24 16.44
CA ASN A 374 -20.70 -2.78 17.59
C ASN A 374 -22.22 -2.57 17.52
N GLU A 375 -22.71 -1.95 16.44
CA GLU A 375 -24.13 -1.69 16.26
C GLU A 375 -24.91 -2.95 15.86
N ILE A 376 -26.09 -3.11 16.46
CA ILE A 376 -26.95 -4.28 16.22
C ILE A 376 -27.84 -4.02 15.00
N SER A 377 -27.55 -4.67 13.87
CA SER A 377 -28.37 -4.55 12.66
C SER A 377 -29.64 -5.41 12.74
N LEU A 378 -30.83 -4.80 12.68
CA LEU A 378 -32.10 -5.52 12.56
C LEU A 378 -32.19 -6.42 11.33
N ARG A 379 -31.39 -6.14 10.29
CA ARG A 379 -31.33 -6.93 9.06
C ARG A 379 -30.38 -8.14 9.19
N GLY A 380 -29.74 -8.32 10.33
CA GLY A 380 -28.70 -9.32 10.53
C GLY A 380 -27.38 -8.89 9.90
N ASN A 381 -26.42 -9.81 9.90
CA ASN A 381 -25.06 -9.57 9.42
C ASN A 381 -24.80 -10.41 8.17
N TYR A 382 -24.13 -9.82 7.19
CA TYR A 382 -23.66 -10.50 5.98
C TYR A 382 -22.15 -10.63 6.10
N SER A 383 -21.60 -11.84 6.05
CA SER A 383 -20.15 -12.02 6.13
C SER A 383 -19.47 -12.22 4.79
N SER A 384 -20.24 -12.57 3.77
CA SER A 384 -19.73 -12.81 2.43
C SER A 384 -20.86 -12.73 1.42
N VAL A 385 -20.52 -12.25 0.23
CA VAL A 385 -21.40 -12.18 -0.92
C VAL A 385 -20.64 -12.62 -2.16
N SER A 386 -21.32 -13.36 -3.06
CA SER A 386 -20.81 -13.61 -4.40
C SER A 386 -21.93 -13.63 -5.45
N PRO A 387 -21.72 -13.04 -6.64
CA PRO A 387 -22.73 -13.02 -7.69
C PRO A 387 -22.79 -14.34 -8.45
N PHE A 388 -23.96 -14.62 -9.04
CA PHE A 388 -24.16 -15.79 -9.92
C PHE A 388 -23.56 -15.61 -11.31
N LEU A 389 -23.39 -14.36 -11.76
CA LEU A 389 -22.86 -13.99 -13.07
C LEU A 389 -23.62 -14.62 -14.27
N ASP A 390 -24.94 -14.73 -14.14
CA ASP A 390 -25.84 -15.36 -15.12
C ASP A 390 -26.91 -14.37 -15.66
N GLY A 391 -26.73 -13.07 -15.42
CA GLY A 391 -27.66 -12.01 -15.80
C GLY A 391 -28.90 -11.90 -14.91
N THR A 392 -29.04 -12.72 -13.87
CA THR A 392 -30.25 -12.74 -13.03
C THR A 392 -30.18 -11.82 -11.81
N ARG A 393 -29.02 -11.20 -11.53
CA ARG A 393 -28.79 -10.41 -10.30
C ARG A 393 -29.11 -11.19 -9.03
N ARG A 394 -28.68 -12.45 -8.99
CA ARG A 394 -28.74 -13.32 -7.82
C ARG A 394 -27.36 -13.45 -7.19
N TYR A 395 -27.33 -13.58 -5.87
CA TYR A 395 -26.11 -13.63 -5.09
C TYR A 395 -26.18 -14.80 -4.10
N LEU A 396 -25.06 -15.50 -3.90
CA LEU A 396 -24.84 -16.32 -2.71
C LEU A 396 -24.45 -15.38 -1.58
N VAL A 397 -25.08 -15.53 -0.42
CA VAL A 397 -24.75 -14.74 0.77
C VAL A 397 -24.59 -15.62 1.98
N SER A 398 -23.52 -15.39 2.74
CA SER A 398 -23.43 -15.86 4.12
C SER A 398 -24.13 -14.85 5.01
N TRP A 399 -25.21 -15.26 5.67
CA TRP A 399 -26.05 -14.37 6.47
C TRP A 399 -26.43 -14.99 7.81
N SER A 400 -26.28 -14.18 8.86
CA SER A 400 -26.75 -14.48 10.22
C SER A 400 -27.92 -13.57 10.58
N PRO A 401 -29.05 -14.12 11.06
CA PRO A 401 -30.14 -13.30 11.58
C PRO A 401 -29.69 -12.48 12.80
N CYS A 402 -30.39 -11.37 13.06
CA CYS A 402 -30.14 -10.57 14.25
C CYS A 402 -30.61 -11.30 15.52
N ARG A 403 -29.68 -11.50 16.45
CA ARG A 403 -29.89 -12.25 17.69
C ARG A 403 -29.38 -11.45 18.90
N LEU A 404 -30.17 -11.44 19.96
CA LEU A 404 -29.88 -10.76 21.22
C LEU A 404 -29.77 -11.75 22.36
N ARG A 405 -28.94 -11.42 23.34
CA ARG A 405 -28.94 -12.04 24.68
C ARG A 405 -29.08 -10.97 25.75
N LEU A 406 -29.69 -11.30 26.88
CA LEU A 406 -29.75 -10.39 28.04
C LEU A 406 -28.33 -10.07 28.52
N ALA A 407 -28.05 -8.80 28.81
CA ALA A 407 -26.75 -8.36 29.33
C ALA A 407 -26.47 -8.95 30.73
N ILE A 408 -27.53 -9.21 31.51
CA ILE A 408 -27.48 -9.79 32.85
C ILE A 408 -28.61 -10.83 32.94
N GLY A 409 -28.27 -12.11 33.09
CA GLY A 409 -29.26 -13.19 33.26
C GLY A 409 -28.97 -14.48 32.48
N ASN A 410 -30.03 -15.24 32.19
CA ASN A 410 -30.02 -16.68 31.93
C ASN A 410 -29.49 -17.12 30.55
N GLY A 411 -28.96 -16.21 29.74
CA GLY A 411 -28.40 -16.52 28.41
C GLY A 411 -29.40 -16.83 27.30
N ASP A 412 -30.70 -16.60 27.49
CA ASP A 412 -31.71 -16.84 26.45
C ASP A 412 -31.45 -16.00 25.20
N ILE A 413 -31.46 -16.66 24.03
CA ILE A 413 -31.30 -15.99 22.74
C ILE A 413 -32.67 -15.57 22.20
N LEU A 414 -32.79 -14.28 21.90
CA LEU A 414 -34.02 -13.64 21.47
C LEU A 414 -33.83 -13.00 20.08
N ASN A 415 -34.92 -12.86 19.34
CA ASN A 415 -34.91 -12.09 18.11
C ASN A 415 -34.75 -10.58 18.40
N CYS A 416 -34.12 -9.87 17.48
CA CYS A 416 -34.04 -8.42 17.59
C CYS A 416 -35.39 -7.74 17.33
N THR A 417 -35.69 -6.72 18.14
CA THR A 417 -36.73 -5.73 17.86
C THR A 417 -36.19 -4.35 18.20
N GLN A 418 -36.76 -3.30 17.61
CA GLN A 418 -36.33 -1.92 17.88
C GLN A 418 -36.41 -1.60 19.38
N GLU A 419 -37.46 -2.06 20.07
CA GLU A 419 -37.64 -1.83 21.50
C GLU A 419 -36.56 -2.50 22.35
N ARG A 420 -36.13 -3.72 21.97
CA ARG A 420 -35.08 -4.44 22.71
C ARG A 420 -33.73 -3.78 22.52
N ILE A 421 -33.37 -3.41 21.30
CA ILE A 421 -32.11 -2.72 21.01
C ILE A 421 -32.06 -1.38 21.78
N ALA A 422 -33.13 -0.58 21.70
CA ALA A 422 -33.20 0.72 22.36
C ALA A 422 -33.23 0.64 23.90
N SER A 423 -33.52 -0.52 24.49
CA SER A 423 -33.60 -0.66 25.95
C SER A 423 -32.24 -0.66 26.66
N GLY A 424 -31.14 -0.94 25.95
CA GLY A 424 -29.81 -1.12 26.53
C GLY A 424 -29.64 -2.37 27.41
N ALA A 425 -30.70 -3.17 27.60
CA ALA A 425 -30.68 -4.36 28.45
C ALA A 425 -30.13 -5.63 27.77
N TYR A 426 -29.83 -5.55 26.47
CA TYR A 426 -29.42 -6.67 25.64
C TYR A 426 -28.07 -6.38 24.97
N ARG A 427 -27.33 -7.45 24.68
CA ARG A 427 -26.12 -7.44 23.86
C ARG A 427 -26.31 -8.35 22.65
N ALA A 428 -25.48 -8.18 21.63
CA ALA A 428 -25.42 -9.14 20.52
C ALA A 428 -25.13 -10.55 21.07
N ALA A 429 -25.85 -11.53 20.53
CA ALA A 429 -25.53 -12.95 20.72
C ALA A 429 -24.59 -13.42 19.60
N ALA A 430 -23.91 -14.55 19.80
CA ALA A 430 -23.05 -15.13 18.79
C ALA A 430 -23.82 -15.35 17.46
N PRO A 431 -23.20 -15.01 16.32
CA PRO A 431 -23.84 -15.14 15.02
C PRO A 431 -24.09 -16.62 14.69
N VAL A 432 -25.10 -16.87 13.84
CA VAL A 432 -25.40 -18.20 13.30
C VAL A 432 -25.58 -18.06 11.79
N TYR A 433 -24.45 -18.14 11.08
CA TYR A 433 -24.43 -17.96 9.65
C TYR A 433 -25.03 -19.18 8.94
N GLY A 434 -25.86 -18.92 7.93
CA GLY A 434 -26.26 -19.88 6.91
C GLY A 434 -25.83 -19.41 5.54
N LEU A 435 -25.82 -20.31 4.55
CA LEU A 435 -25.64 -19.94 3.14
C LEU A 435 -27.01 -19.76 2.49
N TRP A 436 -27.23 -18.63 1.84
CA TRP A 436 -28.52 -18.26 1.24
C TRP A 436 -28.36 -17.79 -0.20
N LEU A 437 -29.42 -17.97 -0.98
CA LEU A 437 -29.66 -17.29 -2.24
C LEU A 437 -30.38 -15.98 -1.98
N LEU A 438 -29.76 -14.85 -2.30
CA LEU A 438 -30.38 -13.54 -2.35
C LEU A 438 -30.75 -13.20 -3.79
N ASP A 439 -32.04 -12.98 -4.04
CA ASP A 439 -32.55 -12.53 -5.35
C ASP A 439 -32.98 -11.07 -5.23
N MET A 440 -32.21 -10.19 -5.88
CA MET A 440 -32.45 -8.74 -5.86
C MET A 440 -33.65 -8.31 -6.71
N ALA A 441 -34.04 -9.09 -7.72
CA ALA A 441 -35.18 -8.77 -8.56
C ALA A 441 -36.51 -9.02 -7.84
N SER A 442 -36.59 -10.10 -7.07
CA SER A 442 -37.79 -10.44 -6.28
C SER A 442 -37.74 -9.97 -4.82
N GLY A 443 -36.55 -9.56 -4.33
CA GLY A 443 -36.33 -9.21 -2.93
C GLY A 443 -36.49 -10.41 -2.00
N THR A 444 -36.21 -11.62 -2.48
CA THR A 444 -36.36 -12.86 -1.71
C THR A 444 -35.02 -13.43 -1.29
N GLN A 445 -35.01 -14.07 -0.11
CA GLN A 445 -33.85 -14.77 0.43
C GLN A 445 -34.25 -16.21 0.76
N ARG A 446 -33.51 -17.20 0.23
CA ARG A 446 -33.83 -18.64 0.38
C ARG A 446 -32.61 -19.43 0.86
N PRO A 447 -32.75 -20.39 1.79
CA PRO A 447 -31.61 -21.11 2.33
C PRO A 447 -31.07 -22.11 1.30
N ILE A 448 -29.74 -22.18 1.16
CA ILE A 448 -28.99 -23.20 0.41
C ILE A 448 -28.31 -24.17 1.38
N GLN A 449 -27.76 -23.65 2.48
CA GLN A 449 -27.27 -24.44 3.59
C GLN A 449 -27.86 -23.83 4.87
N PRO A 450 -28.63 -24.61 5.67
CA PRO A 450 -29.23 -24.08 6.89
C PRO A 450 -28.15 -23.61 7.88
N PRO A 451 -28.43 -22.57 8.68
CA PRO A 451 -27.51 -22.13 9.73
C PRO A 451 -27.23 -23.22 10.76
N GLU A 452 -26.01 -23.25 11.29
CA GLU A 452 -25.56 -24.18 12.34
C GLU A 452 -24.82 -23.38 13.43
N GLU A 453 -25.13 -23.64 14.70
CA GLU A 453 -24.50 -22.94 15.83
C GLU A 453 -22.99 -23.20 15.86
N GLY A 454 -22.21 -22.14 16.12
CA GLY A 454 -20.75 -22.23 16.16
C GLY A 454 -20.11 -22.47 14.79
N GLN A 455 -20.83 -22.24 13.69
CA GLN A 455 -20.30 -22.36 12.33
C GLN A 455 -20.53 -21.08 11.52
N GLN A 456 -19.60 -20.82 10.61
CA GLN A 456 -19.65 -19.75 9.62
C GLN A 456 -19.43 -20.31 8.22
N PHE A 457 -20.11 -19.69 7.26
CA PHE A 457 -19.86 -19.90 5.83
C PHE A 457 -19.04 -18.71 5.35
N ASP A 458 -17.75 -18.92 5.18
CA ASP A 458 -16.84 -17.80 4.95
C ASP A 458 -16.95 -17.29 3.52
N GLU A 459 -17.05 -18.22 2.58
CA GLU A 459 -17.14 -17.93 1.15
C GLU A 459 -17.96 -19.00 0.45
N ALA A 460 -18.62 -18.62 -0.63
CA ALA A 460 -19.30 -19.54 -1.52
C ALA A 460 -19.28 -18.98 -2.93
N VAL A 461 -19.10 -19.85 -3.93
CA VAL A 461 -19.08 -19.45 -5.34
C VAL A 461 -19.90 -20.45 -6.14
N LEU A 462 -20.65 -19.95 -7.11
CA LEU A 462 -21.37 -20.77 -8.08
C LEU A 462 -20.39 -21.26 -9.15
N MET A 463 -20.36 -22.57 -9.40
CA MET A 463 -19.54 -23.15 -10.44
C MET A 463 -20.30 -23.12 -11.77
N THR A 464 -20.03 -22.11 -12.58
CA THR A 464 -20.69 -21.92 -13.88
C THR A 464 -19.71 -21.48 -14.95
N GLU A 465 -20.00 -21.85 -16.19
CA GLU A 465 -19.22 -21.44 -17.35
C GLU A 465 -19.43 -19.95 -17.60
N ARG A 466 -18.32 -19.24 -17.83
CA ARG A 466 -18.23 -17.80 -18.05
C ARG A 466 -17.33 -17.51 -19.25
N SER A 467 -17.47 -16.34 -19.85
CA SER A 467 -16.53 -15.88 -20.86
C SER A 467 -15.13 -15.71 -20.26
N LEU A 468 -14.11 -16.08 -21.04
CA LEU A 468 -12.74 -15.70 -20.71
C LEU A 468 -12.59 -14.17 -20.80
N PRO A 469 -11.87 -13.56 -19.85
CA PRO A 469 -11.43 -12.18 -19.96
C PRO A 469 -10.62 -11.91 -21.21
N THR A 470 -10.47 -10.64 -21.53
CA THR A 470 -9.53 -10.20 -22.55
C THR A 470 -8.11 -10.58 -22.13
N PHE A 471 -7.34 -11.21 -23.01
CA PHE A 471 -5.93 -11.48 -22.77
C PHE A 471 -5.11 -10.20 -23.00
N ILE A 472 -4.35 -9.79 -21.98
CA ILE A 472 -3.36 -8.72 -22.07
C ILE A 472 -1.97 -9.36 -22.25
N PRO A 473 -1.31 -9.20 -23.41
CA PRO A 473 0.05 -9.70 -23.59
C PRO A 473 1.04 -8.89 -22.75
N GLU A 474 2.19 -9.49 -22.45
CA GLU A 474 3.31 -8.78 -21.82
C GLU A 474 3.70 -7.54 -22.62
N SER A 475 3.90 -6.44 -21.89
CA SER A 475 4.32 -5.17 -22.44
C SER A 475 5.65 -5.30 -23.17
N GLN A 476 5.71 -4.74 -24.38
CA GLN A 476 6.92 -4.71 -25.21
C GLN A 476 7.34 -3.26 -25.40
N PHE A 477 8.53 -2.93 -24.93
CA PHE A 477 9.10 -1.59 -25.04
C PHE A 477 10.07 -1.51 -26.24
N THR A 478 10.26 -0.31 -26.78
CA THR A 478 11.18 -0.06 -27.90
C THR A 478 11.99 1.21 -27.68
N GLY A 479 13.11 1.35 -28.38
CA GLY A 479 13.97 2.53 -28.30
C GLY A 479 14.59 2.70 -26.91
N ASP A 480 14.55 3.95 -26.41
CA ASP A 480 15.11 4.32 -25.10
C ASP A 480 14.51 3.49 -23.95
N ALA A 481 13.19 3.31 -23.94
CA ALA A 481 12.50 2.52 -22.92
C ALA A 481 12.96 1.05 -22.87
N ALA A 482 13.25 0.43 -24.02
CA ALA A 482 13.80 -0.93 -24.04
C ALA A 482 15.23 -1.00 -23.48
N THR A 483 16.05 0.01 -23.78
CA THR A 483 17.42 0.11 -23.25
C THR A 483 17.40 0.30 -21.74
N LEU A 484 16.52 1.16 -21.24
CA LEU A 484 16.32 1.36 -19.80
C LEU A 484 15.78 0.09 -19.12
N ALA A 485 14.92 -0.68 -19.77
CA ALA A 485 14.45 -1.96 -19.24
C ALA A 485 15.60 -2.97 -19.03
N GLU A 486 16.56 -3.04 -19.96
CA GLU A 486 17.76 -3.89 -19.84
C GLU A 486 18.65 -3.46 -18.65
N ASP A 487 18.64 -2.17 -18.30
CA ASP A 487 19.34 -1.61 -17.13
C ASP A 487 18.54 -1.77 -15.81
N GLY A 488 17.35 -2.39 -15.83
CA GLY A 488 16.48 -2.49 -14.66
C GLY A 488 15.82 -1.16 -14.26
N LEU A 489 15.59 -0.27 -15.23
CA LEU A 489 15.03 1.06 -15.03
C LEU A 489 13.67 1.20 -15.72
N GLY A 490 12.77 1.97 -15.09
CA GLY A 490 11.57 2.52 -15.71
C GLY A 490 11.70 4.05 -15.86
N ILE A 491 10.61 4.72 -16.21
CA ILE A 491 10.59 6.15 -16.52
C ILE A 491 9.48 6.82 -15.71
N LEU A 492 9.83 7.86 -14.96
CA LEU A 492 8.88 8.80 -14.38
C LEU A 492 8.79 10.04 -15.30
N GLN A 493 7.57 10.39 -15.69
CA GLN A 493 7.28 11.60 -16.46
C GLN A 493 6.24 12.46 -15.75
N ILE A 494 6.56 13.73 -15.52
CA ILE A 494 5.65 14.73 -14.97
C ILE A 494 5.49 15.85 -16.00
N GLN A 495 4.26 16.11 -16.43
CA GLN A 495 3.97 17.11 -17.46
C GLN A 495 4.37 18.52 -17.00
N SER A 496 4.02 18.91 -15.77
CA SER A 496 4.63 20.05 -15.10
C SER A 496 4.43 19.97 -13.60
N VAL A 497 5.49 20.16 -12.82
CA VAL A 497 5.36 20.28 -11.36
C VAL A 497 4.55 21.54 -10.97
N TYR A 498 4.47 22.56 -11.83
CA TYR A 498 3.65 23.75 -11.59
C TYR A 498 2.15 23.50 -11.74
N ASP A 499 1.74 22.36 -12.28
CA ASP A 499 0.35 21.93 -12.27
C ASP A 499 0.03 21.32 -10.89
N ILE A 500 -0.77 22.03 -10.09
CA ILE A 500 -1.31 21.51 -8.82
C ILE A 500 -2.81 21.31 -8.99
N ASP A 501 -3.23 20.05 -9.10
CA ASP A 501 -4.64 19.68 -9.29
C ASP A 501 -5.35 20.44 -10.42
N GLY A 502 -4.69 20.60 -11.57
CA GLY A 502 -5.26 21.31 -12.71
C GLY A 502 -5.18 22.83 -12.58
N VAL A 503 -4.31 23.35 -11.71
CA VAL A 503 -4.09 24.78 -11.50
C VAL A 503 -2.62 25.12 -11.72
N ASP A 504 -2.36 26.03 -12.64
CA ASP A 504 -1.02 26.59 -12.87
C ASP A 504 -0.63 27.53 -11.71
N VAL A 505 0.38 27.12 -10.93
CA VAL A 505 0.95 27.92 -9.82
C VAL A 505 2.32 28.52 -10.16
N SER A 506 2.72 28.52 -11.43
CA SER A 506 3.98 29.13 -11.86
C SER A 506 3.96 30.66 -11.69
N PRO A 507 5.13 31.31 -11.54
CA PRO A 507 5.20 32.75 -11.28
C PRO A 507 4.55 33.65 -12.36
N ALA A 508 4.55 33.22 -13.62
CA ALA A 508 4.10 34.02 -14.77
C ALA A 508 3.14 33.27 -15.71
N GLY A 509 2.72 32.06 -15.35
CA GLY A 509 2.12 31.09 -16.27
C GLY A 509 3.21 30.24 -16.94
N ILE A 510 3.01 28.92 -17.05
CA ILE A 510 4.09 27.96 -17.36
C ILE A 510 4.85 28.33 -18.63
N ARG A 511 4.14 28.73 -19.69
CA ARG A 511 4.76 29.13 -20.96
C ARG A 511 5.69 30.34 -20.83
N GLN A 512 5.36 31.29 -19.96
CA GLN A 512 6.19 32.47 -19.72
C GLN A 512 7.30 32.18 -18.72
N THR A 513 7.07 31.28 -17.77
CA THR A 513 8.12 30.79 -16.85
C THR A 513 9.20 30.00 -17.59
N ALA A 514 8.83 29.29 -18.66
CA ALA A 514 9.74 28.57 -19.53
C ALA A 514 10.61 29.46 -20.45
N ASP A 515 10.25 30.73 -20.61
CA ASP A 515 10.93 31.68 -21.51
C ASP A 515 12.03 32.44 -20.74
N PRO A 516 13.34 32.19 -21.02
CA PRO A 516 14.45 32.81 -20.30
C PRO A 516 14.53 34.33 -20.47
N ALA A 517 13.87 34.92 -21.48
CA ALA A 517 13.78 36.36 -21.63
C ALA A 517 12.73 37.01 -20.70
N ILE A 518 11.77 36.22 -20.19
CA ILE A 518 10.71 36.69 -19.29
C ILE A 518 11.05 36.35 -17.84
N VAL A 519 11.34 35.07 -17.56
CA VAL A 519 11.80 34.62 -16.24
C VAL A 519 13.25 34.18 -16.39
N PRO A 520 14.21 34.96 -15.86
CA PRO A 520 15.61 34.56 -15.89
C PRO A 520 15.81 33.18 -15.26
N PRO A 521 16.68 32.32 -15.81
CA PRO A 521 16.86 30.96 -15.29
C PRO A 521 17.24 30.93 -13.80
N ASP A 522 18.00 31.93 -13.32
CA ASP A 522 18.34 32.09 -11.90
C ASP A 522 17.13 32.33 -10.98
N ASN A 523 15.98 32.73 -11.51
CA ASN A 523 14.77 33.01 -10.75
C ASN A 523 13.72 31.87 -10.80
N LEU A 524 14.04 30.72 -11.42
CA LEU A 524 13.13 29.57 -11.42
C LEU A 524 12.98 29.00 -9.99
N PRO A 525 11.75 28.93 -9.45
CA PRO A 525 11.53 28.59 -8.03
C PRO A 525 11.58 27.09 -7.72
N ARG A 526 11.42 26.21 -8.72
CA ARG A 526 11.47 24.75 -8.59
C ARG A 526 12.65 24.27 -9.42
N ARG A 527 13.63 23.66 -8.78
CA ARG A 527 14.95 23.41 -9.39
C ARG A 527 15.22 21.96 -9.67
N PHE A 528 14.85 21.09 -8.73
CA PHE A 528 15.11 19.66 -8.86
C PHE A 528 13.92 18.85 -8.39
N LEU A 529 13.86 17.62 -8.88
CA LEU A 529 13.05 16.56 -8.32
C LEU A 529 14.00 15.62 -7.55
N ARG A 530 13.68 15.36 -6.29
CA ARG A 530 14.32 14.35 -5.45
C ARG A 530 13.42 13.12 -5.37
N LEU A 531 14.02 11.95 -5.49
CA LEU A 531 13.33 10.66 -5.29
C LEU A 531 13.79 10.04 -3.98
N GLU A 532 12.82 9.56 -3.20
CA GLU A 532 13.03 8.98 -1.87
C GLU A 532 12.41 7.57 -1.84
N LYS A 533 13.09 6.61 -1.23
CA LYS A 533 12.67 5.21 -1.12
C LYS A 533 12.36 4.89 0.35
N PRO A 534 11.28 4.13 0.66
CA PRO A 534 11.13 3.55 1.99
C PRO A 534 12.19 2.47 2.24
N VAL A 535 12.68 2.39 3.47
CA VAL A 535 13.52 1.27 3.88
C VAL A 535 12.64 0.19 4.49
N SER A 536 12.59 -0.94 3.81
CA SER A 536 11.88 -2.12 4.29
C SER A 536 12.48 -2.61 5.60
N ILE A 537 11.63 -2.81 6.61
CA ILE A 537 12.02 -3.23 7.95
C ILE A 537 11.97 -4.77 8.02
N PRO A 538 13.04 -5.43 8.46
CA PRO A 538 13.05 -6.87 8.72
C PRO A 538 12.27 -7.22 10.00
N ASP A 539 11.96 -8.50 10.16
CA ASP A 539 11.57 -9.05 11.48
C ASP A 539 12.73 -9.03 12.49
N GLU A 540 12.38 -9.22 13.77
CA GLU A 540 13.32 -9.22 14.89
C GLU A 540 14.31 -10.41 14.82
N GLU A 541 13.95 -11.52 14.17
CA GLU A 541 14.86 -12.66 13.99
C GLU A 541 16.04 -12.33 13.06
N VAL A 542 15.79 -11.52 12.02
CA VAL A 542 16.80 -11.02 11.10
C VAL A 542 17.56 -9.86 11.72
N ARG A 543 16.86 -8.91 12.35
CA ARG A 543 17.47 -7.72 12.96
C ARG A 543 16.59 -7.17 14.09
N ASP A 544 16.99 -7.46 15.32
CA ASP A 544 16.41 -6.87 16.53
C ASP A 544 17.06 -5.52 16.89
N PHE A 545 16.25 -4.48 17.08
CA PHE A 545 16.69 -3.14 17.45
C PHE A 545 15.55 -2.32 18.08
N ASP A 546 15.90 -1.52 19.10
CA ASP A 546 14.93 -0.68 19.81
C ASP A 546 14.21 0.34 18.90
N ASN A 547 12.93 0.56 19.20
CA ASN A 547 12.06 1.54 18.51
C ASN A 547 12.60 2.99 18.61
N THR A 548 13.48 3.27 19.57
CA THR A 548 14.16 4.56 19.68
C THR A 548 14.97 4.87 18.40
N ALA A 549 15.44 3.86 17.66
CA ALA A 549 16.23 4.03 16.44
C ALA A 549 15.50 4.82 15.32
N PHE A 550 14.17 4.82 15.27
CA PHE A 550 13.43 5.63 14.30
C PHE A 550 13.47 7.14 14.64
N GLY A 551 13.57 7.46 15.93
CA GLY A 551 13.56 8.83 16.42
C GLY A 551 12.18 9.50 16.36
N ARG A 552 12.15 10.83 16.19
CA ARG A 552 10.95 11.68 16.31
C ARG A 552 9.83 11.33 15.33
N SER A 553 10.17 10.86 14.14
CA SER A 553 9.21 10.60 13.06
C SER A 553 8.97 9.11 12.85
N GLN A 554 8.73 8.35 13.92
CA GLN A 554 8.51 6.91 13.84
C GLN A 554 7.47 6.51 12.78
N ALA A 555 6.34 7.22 12.71
CA ALA A 555 5.30 7.01 11.69
C ALA A 555 5.76 7.16 10.23
N GLN A 556 6.88 7.84 9.97
CA GLN A 556 7.44 7.99 8.61
C GLN A 556 8.39 6.85 8.23
N SER A 557 8.71 5.97 9.19
CA SER A 557 9.74 4.94 9.11
C SER A 557 11.09 5.47 8.63
N MET A 558 12.00 4.58 8.28
CA MET A 558 13.32 4.85 7.72
C MET A 558 13.24 5.12 6.20
N ARG A 559 14.03 6.07 5.71
CA ARG A 559 14.01 6.51 4.29
C ARG A 559 15.40 6.79 3.74
N GLU A 560 15.57 6.51 2.45
CA GLU A 560 16.80 6.74 1.70
C GLU A 560 16.51 7.62 0.47
N ILE A 561 17.50 8.39 0.02
CA ILE A 561 17.37 9.19 -1.21
C ILE A 561 17.97 8.40 -2.37
N LEU A 562 17.18 8.23 -3.44
CA LEU A 562 17.57 7.58 -4.69
C LEU A 562 18.36 8.50 -5.62
N GLY A 563 18.22 9.81 -5.44
CA GLY A 563 18.98 10.83 -6.16
C GLY A 563 18.13 12.00 -6.64
N TYR A 564 18.76 12.82 -7.48
CA TYR A 564 18.24 14.09 -7.98
C TYR A 564 18.22 14.14 -9.50
N VAL A 565 17.30 14.94 -10.04
CA VAL A 565 17.24 15.32 -11.45
C VAL A 565 16.78 16.77 -11.58
N PRO A 566 17.29 17.57 -12.54
CA PRO A 566 16.76 18.91 -12.79
C PRO A 566 15.28 18.88 -13.18
N VAL A 567 14.56 19.91 -12.75
CA VAL A 567 13.23 20.27 -13.27
C VAL A 567 13.46 21.24 -14.42
N GLU A 568 12.90 20.93 -15.59
CA GLU A 568 13.06 21.80 -16.76
C GLU A 568 12.27 23.12 -16.58
N PRO A 569 12.57 24.21 -17.32
CA PRO A 569 11.98 25.53 -17.05
C PRO A 569 10.45 25.61 -17.09
N ASP A 570 9.78 24.80 -17.91
CA ASP A 570 8.31 24.65 -17.93
C ASP A 570 7.75 23.79 -16.78
N GLY A 571 8.61 23.33 -15.87
CA GLY A 571 8.30 22.46 -14.75
C GLY A 571 8.23 20.97 -15.12
N SER A 572 8.48 20.60 -16.37
CA SER A 572 8.41 19.20 -16.78
C SER A 572 9.61 18.40 -16.25
N VAL A 573 9.39 17.11 -16.02
CA VAL A 573 10.42 16.15 -15.62
C VAL A 573 10.25 14.87 -16.43
N ARG A 574 11.34 14.32 -16.93
CA ARG A 574 11.40 12.97 -17.51
C ARG A 574 12.71 12.32 -17.09
N VAL A 575 12.62 11.29 -16.25
CA VAL A 575 13.77 10.70 -15.57
C VAL A 575 13.67 9.18 -15.52
N ALA A 576 14.79 8.50 -15.72
CA ALA A 576 14.94 7.07 -15.51
C ALA A 576 15.06 6.77 -14.01
N VAL A 577 14.25 5.85 -13.51
CA VAL A 577 14.14 5.50 -12.08
C VAL A 577 14.31 3.98 -11.90
N PRO A 578 14.83 3.52 -10.74
CA PRO A 578 14.90 2.08 -10.45
C PRO A 578 13.54 1.41 -10.60
N ALA A 579 13.45 0.38 -11.45
CA ALA A 579 12.24 -0.41 -11.58
C ALA A 579 12.07 -1.35 -10.38
N ASN A 580 10.83 -1.78 -10.14
CA ASN A 580 10.49 -2.72 -9.06
C ASN A 580 10.86 -2.21 -7.64
N VAL A 581 11.03 -0.89 -7.51
CA VAL A 581 11.33 -0.21 -6.25
C VAL A 581 10.19 0.76 -5.95
N ALA A 582 9.70 0.72 -4.71
CA ALA A 582 8.78 1.75 -4.21
C ALA A 582 9.51 3.08 -4.03
N PHE A 583 8.92 4.19 -4.49
CA PHE A 583 9.48 5.52 -4.28
C PHE A 583 8.42 6.60 -4.13
N ALA A 584 8.81 7.69 -3.48
CA ALA A 584 8.09 8.94 -3.36
C ALA A 584 8.91 10.07 -4.00
N ILE A 585 8.25 11.21 -4.26
CA ILE A 585 8.86 12.35 -4.95
C ILE A 585 8.76 13.62 -4.13
N SER A 586 9.80 14.45 -4.22
CA SER A 586 9.89 15.76 -3.57
C SER A 586 10.36 16.79 -4.60
N VAL A 587 9.60 17.85 -4.85
CA VAL A 587 10.09 19.01 -5.61
C VAL A 587 10.94 19.86 -4.68
N VAL A 588 12.15 20.24 -5.08
CA VAL A 588 13.09 20.98 -4.24
C VAL A 588 13.54 22.30 -4.89
N ASP A 589 13.92 23.26 -4.04
CA ASP A 589 14.47 24.55 -4.45
C ASP A 589 15.98 24.52 -4.74
N ASP A 590 16.57 25.69 -5.02
CA ASP A 590 18.00 25.90 -5.25
C ASP A 590 18.89 25.68 -4.01
N GLU A 591 18.28 25.60 -2.83
CA GLU A 591 18.94 25.27 -1.57
C GLU A 591 18.72 23.79 -1.16
N GLY A 592 18.11 22.97 -2.03
CA GLY A 592 17.90 21.53 -1.79
C GLY A 592 16.74 21.19 -0.86
N ARG A 593 15.87 22.17 -0.56
CA ARG A 593 14.77 22.02 0.40
C ARG A 593 13.46 21.69 -0.30
N ARG A 594 12.70 20.75 0.25
CA ARG A 594 11.39 20.35 -0.26
C ARG A 594 10.41 21.51 -0.25
N ILE A 595 9.74 21.68 -1.38
CA ILE A 595 8.64 22.61 -1.61
C ILE A 595 7.33 21.85 -1.40
N GLY A 596 6.56 22.28 -0.41
CA GLY A 596 5.24 21.71 -0.11
C GLY A 596 5.28 20.48 0.81
N PRO A 597 4.12 19.84 1.02
CA PRO A 597 3.99 18.67 1.86
C PRO A 597 4.73 17.45 1.28
N ARG A 598 5.06 16.49 2.15
CA ARG A 598 5.68 15.22 1.75
C ARG A 598 4.70 14.39 0.93
N HIS A 599 5.19 13.70 -0.09
CA HIS A 599 4.41 12.72 -0.84
C HIS A 599 4.24 11.44 0.00
N GLN A 600 3.01 11.20 0.50
CA GLN A 600 2.66 10.06 1.35
C GLN A 600 1.94 8.96 0.56
N ASN A 601 2.59 8.53 -0.52
CA ASN A 601 2.15 7.42 -1.34
C ASN A 601 3.35 6.79 -2.04
N TRP A 602 3.34 5.47 -2.19
CA TRP A 602 4.40 4.75 -2.89
C TRP A 602 4.05 4.54 -4.35
N LEU A 603 4.88 5.10 -5.23
CA LEU A 603 4.87 4.83 -6.66
C LEU A 603 5.83 3.68 -6.95
N ASN A 604 5.60 2.95 -8.03
CA ASN A 604 6.57 2.02 -8.59
C ASN A 604 6.37 1.92 -10.10
N VAL A 605 7.40 1.44 -10.80
CA VAL A 605 7.36 1.17 -12.24
C VAL A 605 8.02 -0.17 -12.53
N ARG A 606 7.56 -0.85 -13.59
CA ARG A 606 8.22 -2.03 -14.15
C ARG A 606 9.35 -1.62 -15.08
N PRO A 607 10.31 -2.53 -15.38
CA PRO A 607 11.39 -2.24 -16.32
C PRO A 607 10.84 -1.78 -17.69
N GLY A 608 11.29 -0.61 -18.16
CA GLY A 608 10.86 0.03 -19.41
C GLY A 608 9.51 0.75 -19.37
N GLU A 609 8.73 0.59 -18.30
CA GLU A 609 7.44 1.26 -18.15
C GLU A 609 7.60 2.78 -17.99
N THR A 610 6.67 3.56 -18.53
CA THR A 610 6.56 4.99 -18.23
C THR A 610 5.35 5.25 -17.33
N LEU A 611 5.60 5.73 -16.11
CA LEU A 611 4.58 6.30 -15.24
C LEU A 611 4.47 7.80 -15.54
N ALA A 612 3.30 8.21 -16.04
CA ALA A 612 3.04 9.60 -16.40
C ALA A 612 2.08 10.29 -15.42
N CYS A 613 2.42 11.50 -15.00
CA CYS A 613 1.62 12.36 -14.14
C CYS A 613 1.36 13.71 -14.83
N ASN A 614 0.13 14.22 -14.76
CA ASN A 614 -0.18 15.58 -15.25
C ASN A 614 0.48 16.66 -14.38
N GLY A 615 0.56 16.44 -13.07
CA GLY A 615 1.03 17.43 -12.11
C GLY A 615 1.21 16.83 -10.72
N CYS A 616 1.33 17.69 -9.72
CA CYS A 616 1.40 17.29 -8.31
C CYS A 616 0.03 17.47 -7.62
N HIS A 617 -0.20 16.71 -6.55
CA HIS A 617 -1.42 16.79 -5.75
C HIS A 617 -1.29 17.76 -4.58
N ASN A 618 -2.34 18.50 -4.25
CA ASN A 618 -2.47 19.11 -2.93
C ASN A 618 -3.18 18.13 -1.99
N PRO A 619 -2.56 17.62 -0.91
CA PRO A 619 -3.20 16.63 -0.03
C PRO A 619 -4.47 17.14 0.67
N GLY A 620 -4.70 18.46 0.73
CA GLY A 620 -5.95 19.04 1.22
C GLY A 620 -7.06 19.15 0.16
N SER A 621 -6.83 18.66 -1.05
CA SER A 621 -7.74 18.67 -2.18
C SER A 621 -8.52 17.36 -2.28
N THR A 622 -9.75 17.45 -2.76
CA THR A 622 -10.58 16.28 -3.12
C THR A 622 -10.67 16.10 -4.65
N VAL A 623 -9.89 16.86 -5.41
CA VAL A 623 -9.79 16.72 -6.86
C VAL A 623 -9.22 15.34 -7.17
N PRO A 624 -9.82 14.57 -8.09
CA PRO A 624 -9.26 13.27 -8.47
C PRO A 624 -7.81 13.38 -8.94
N HIS A 625 -6.94 12.52 -8.41
CA HIS A 625 -5.52 12.49 -8.72
C HIS A 625 -5.01 11.04 -8.76
N GLY A 626 -3.87 10.80 -9.43
CA GLY A 626 -3.21 9.50 -9.44
C GLY A 626 -3.87 8.43 -10.33
N ARG A 627 -4.89 8.82 -11.11
CA ARG A 627 -5.57 7.96 -12.08
C ARG A 627 -5.57 8.63 -13.47
N PRO A 628 -4.92 8.08 -14.50
CA PRO A 628 -4.74 8.75 -15.80
C PRO A 628 -6.03 9.16 -16.54
N ASP A 629 -7.13 8.42 -16.33
CA ASP A 629 -8.44 8.67 -16.93
C ASP A 629 -9.38 9.50 -16.03
N ALA A 630 -8.88 10.04 -14.92
CA ALA A 630 -9.64 10.86 -13.98
C ALA A 630 -8.88 12.14 -13.59
N GLY A 631 -9.65 13.14 -13.17
CA GLY A 631 -9.12 14.42 -12.72
C GLY A 631 -9.02 15.46 -13.83
N PRO A 632 -8.42 16.61 -13.51
CA PRO A 632 -8.30 17.70 -14.45
C PRO A 632 -7.31 17.34 -15.57
N ALA A 633 -7.60 17.85 -16.76
CA ALA A 633 -6.64 17.84 -17.86
C ALA A 633 -5.38 18.62 -17.45
N PRO A 634 -4.19 18.24 -17.95
CA PRO A 634 -2.97 18.98 -17.67
C PRO A 634 -3.12 20.44 -18.09
N VAL A 635 -2.70 21.38 -17.24
CA VAL A 635 -2.78 22.82 -17.55
C VAL A 635 -1.78 23.26 -18.62
N TYR A 636 -0.78 22.41 -18.89
CA TYR A 636 0.26 22.67 -19.86
C TYR A 636 0.30 21.63 -20.99
N ALA A 637 -0.09 22.08 -22.18
CA ALA A 637 -0.15 21.26 -23.38
C ALA A 637 1.18 21.14 -24.15
N GLY A 638 2.29 21.65 -23.60
CA GLY A 638 3.60 21.59 -24.26
C GLY A 638 3.79 22.59 -25.41
N ALA A 639 4.70 22.21 -26.31
CA ALA A 639 5.11 22.98 -27.48
C ALA A 639 3.94 23.18 -28.44
N PRO A 640 3.71 24.41 -28.93
CA PRO A 640 2.53 24.72 -29.75
C PRO A 640 2.67 24.26 -31.21
N THR A 641 3.89 23.98 -31.68
CA THR A 641 4.18 23.61 -33.07
C THR A 641 5.41 22.71 -33.15
N THR A 642 5.52 21.93 -34.22
CA THR A 642 6.70 21.09 -34.51
C THR A 642 7.82 21.85 -35.21
N GLY A 643 9.07 21.54 -34.86
CA GLY A 643 10.28 21.86 -35.63
C GLY A 643 10.90 23.22 -35.31
N ILE A 644 10.48 23.85 -34.21
CA ILE A 644 11.09 25.06 -33.67
C ILE A 644 11.36 24.87 -32.17
N GLU A 645 12.34 25.59 -31.66
CA GLU A 645 12.65 25.70 -30.24
C GLU A 645 11.53 26.37 -29.44
N PHE A 646 11.58 26.23 -28.11
CA PHE A 646 10.78 27.07 -27.23
C PHE A 646 11.25 28.54 -27.32
N PRO A 647 10.40 29.52 -27.00
CA PRO A 647 10.78 30.93 -27.12
C PRO A 647 12.09 31.25 -26.39
N ASN A 648 13.04 31.86 -27.10
CA ASN A 648 14.35 32.30 -26.58
C ASN A 648 15.23 31.16 -26.02
N THR A 649 14.96 29.90 -26.40
CA THR A 649 15.78 28.76 -26.02
C THR A 649 16.77 28.33 -27.11
N ASP A 650 17.73 27.47 -26.79
CA ASP A 650 18.72 26.92 -27.73
C ASP A 650 18.03 26.32 -28.98
N PRO A 651 18.31 26.84 -30.19
CA PRO A 651 17.76 26.31 -31.44
C PRO A 651 18.09 24.84 -31.72
N ALA A 652 19.10 24.27 -31.06
CA ALA A 652 19.40 22.84 -31.13
C ALA A 652 18.31 21.98 -30.45
N LEU A 653 17.55 22.54 -29.51
CA LEU A 653 16.47 21.89 -28.77
C LEU A 653 15.09 22.16 -29.40
N PHE A 654 14.95 21.85 -30.70
CA PHE A 654 13.69 21.99 -31.41
C PHE A 654 12.64 20.98 -30.91
N ALA A 655 11.42 21.43 -30.64
CA ALA A 655 10.35 20.61 -30.08
C ALA A 655 9.39 20.07 -31.15
N ASP A 656 8.77 18.92 -30.88
CA ASP A 656 7.58 18.45 -31.59
C ASP A 656 6.31 18.95 -30.90
N MET A 657 5.25 19.24 -31.68
CA MET A 657 3.99 19.74 -31.13
C MET A 657 3.45 18.81 -30.04
N GLY A 658 3.17 19.37 -28.86
CA GLY A 658 2.70 18.64 -27.67
C GLY A 658 3.80 18.28 -26.68
N GLU A 659 5.09 18.29 -27.08
CA GLU A 659 6.18 17.95 -26.18
C GLU A 659 6.37 19.02 -25.10
N THR A 660 6.64 18.56 -23.88
CA THR A 660 7.28 19.36 -22.83
C THR A 660 8.76 19.57 -23.11
N MET A 661 9.40 20.46 -22.35
CA MET A 661 10.85 20.65 -22.41
C MET A 661 11.60 19.36 -22.03
N ALA A 662 11.12 18.59 -21.05
CA ALA A 662 11.72 17.31 -20.65
C ALA A 662 11.58 16.21 -21.71
N GLU A 663 10.45 16.14 -22.42
CA GLU A 663 10.28 15.23 -23.56
C GLU A 663 11.16 15.63 -24.74
N THR A 664 11.23 16.93 -25.05
CA THR A 664 12.12 17.47 -26.09
C THR A 664 13.58 17.11 -25.79
N TRP A 665 13.99 17.30 -24.53
CA TRP A 665 15.33 16.91 -24.06
C TRP A 665 15.58 15.41 -24.28
N ALA A 666 14.67 14.55 -23.82
CA ALA A 666 14.83 13.11 -23.89
C ALA A 666 14.92 12.58 -25.33
N ARG A 667 14.16 13.18 -26.26
CA ARG A 667 14.21 12.80 -27.68
C ARG A 667 15.53 13.17 -28.35
N ILE A 668 16.13 14.30 -27.99
CA ILE A 668 17.34 14.83 -28.65
C ILE A 668 18.61 14.26 -28.04
N ASN A 669 18.65 14.17 -26.71
CA ASN A 669 19.82 13.76 -25.96
C ASN A 669 19.68 12.33 -25.48
N GLU A 670 18.80 12.10 -24.49
CA GLU A 670 18.41 10.82 -23.88
C GLU A 670 17.59 11.15 -22.61
N THR A 671 16.81 10.21 -22.09
CA THR A 671 16.10 10.39 -20.81
C THR A 671 17.11 10.68 -19.68
N ARG A 672 16.82 11.68 -18.83
CA ARG A 672 17.70 12.05 -17.70
C ARG A 672 17.86 10.85 -16.75
N ARG A 673 19.03 10.73 -16.12
CA ARG A 673 19.27 9.75 -15.05
C ARG A 673 19.44 10.46 -13.72
N LEU A 674 19.10 9.77 -12.63
CA LEU A 674 19.33 10.27 -11.27
C LEU A 674 20.83 10.42 -11.00
N GLY A 675 21.20 11.45 -10.25
CA GLY A 675 22.54 11.66 -9.73
C GLY A 675 22.58 11.85 -8.21
N PRO A 676 23.76 11.80 -7.58
CA PRO A 676 23.95 12.01 -6.14
C PRO A 676 23.65 13.44 -5.72
N ASP A 677 23.92 14.39 -6.62
CA ASP A 677 23.97 15.82 -6.34
C ASP A 677 22.89 16.57 -7.12
N ALA A 678 22.40 17.65 -6.52
CA ALA A 678 21.51 18.58 -7.19
C ALA A 678 22.36 19.54 -8.05
N VAL A 679 22.60 19.15 -9.31
CA VAL A 679 23.45 19.89 -10.26
C VAL A 679 22.61 20.69 -11.24
N TYR A 680 22.71 22.01 -11.19
CA TYR A 680 22.08 22.91 -12.15
C TYR A 680 23.09 23.44 -13.16
N VAL A 681 22.77 23.24 -14.44
CA VAL A 681 23.44 23.87 -15.58
C VAL A 681 22.34 24.36 -16.51
N ASP A 682 22.40 25.63 -16.92
CA ASP A 682 21.47 26.15 -17.92
C ASP A 682 21.76 25.52 -19.29
N GLN A 683 20.82 24.70 -19.75
CA GLN A 683 20.87 24.03 -21.05
C GLN A 683 19.90 24.66 -22.06
N TRP A 684 19.09 25.62 -21.63
CA TRP A 684 17.95 26.10 -22.41
C TRP A 684 18.15 27.48 -22.97
N THR A 685 18.82 28.42 -22.30
CA THR A 685 19.00 29.77 -22.86
C THR A 685 19.74 29.74 -24.21
N ASP A 686 19.24 30.46 -25.22
CA ASP A 686 19.87 30.52 -26.55
C ASP A 686 21.33 31.04 -26.45
N PRO A 687 22.35 30.21 -26.72
CA PRO A 687 23.75 30.64 -26.64
C PRO A 687 24.14 31.64 -27.74
N GLY A 688 23.31 31.80 -28.78
CA GLY A 688 23.48 32.75 -29.88
C GLY A 688 22.93 34.14 -29.61
N ASP A 689 22.05 34.32 -28.61
CA ASP A 689 21.45 35.61 -28.27
C ASP A 689 22.17 36.27 -27.07
N ALA A 690 23.06 37.22 -27.38
CA ALA A 690 23.81 37.95 -26.37
C ALA A 690 22.98 38.92 -25.50
N SER A 691 21.67 39.07 -25.78
CA SER A 691 20.75 39.85 -24.95
C SER A 691 20.17 39.06 -23.78
N LEU A 692 20.30 37.72 -23.82
CA LEU A 692 19.89 36.83 -22.75
C LEU A 692 21.04 36.59 -21.78
N THR A 693 20.71 36.38 -20.51
CA THR A 693 21.67 36.03 -19.45
C THR A 693 21.46 34.56 -19.09
N PRO A 694 22.42 33.67 -19.45
CA PRO A 694 22.35 32.28 -19.02
C PRO A 694 22.34 32.15 -17.50
N GLY A 695 21.69 31.11 -17.01
CA GLY A 695 21.66 30.78 -15.58
C GLY A 695 23.05 30.47 -15.01
N THR A 696 23.26 30.86 -13.77
CA THR A 696 24.48 30.58 -13.02
C THR A 696 24.50 29.10 -12.65
N ALA A 697 25.46 28.35 -13.19
CA ALA A 697 25.64 26.95 -12.84
C ALA A 697 26.04 26.79 -11.37
N PHE A 698 25.43 25.83 -10.69
CA PHE A 698 25.75 25.50 -9.29
C PHE A 698 25.51 24.01 -9.03
N SER A 699 26.10 23.51 -7.95
CA SER A 699 25.92 22.14 -7.50
C SER A 699 25.80 22.13 -5.98
N LEU A 700 24.77 21.49 -5.45
CA LEU A 700 24.73 21.11 -4.05
C LEU A 700 25.41 19.75 -3.97
N SER A 701 26.63 19.69 -3.43
CA SER A 701 27.47 18.49 -3.36
C SER A 701 27.98 18.24 -1.95
N TYR A 702 28.28 16.98 -1.63
CA TYR A 702 29.00 16.63 -0.40
C TYR A 702 30.52 16.65 -0.55
N ALA A 703 31.05 17.04 -1.71
CA ALA A 703 32.49 17.05 -1.97
C ALA A 703 33.29 17.90 -0.96
N ASP A 704 32.69 18.98 -0.45
CA ASP A 704 33.31 19.90 0.51
C ASP A 704 32.89 19.62 1.96
N LEU A 705 32.23 18.48 2.23
CA LEU A 705 31.85 18.10 3.59
C LEU A 705 33.08 17.62 4.37
N GLU A 706 33.35 18.23 5.53
CA GLU A 706 34.47 17.86 6.41
C GLU A 706 34.11 16.76 7.43
N THR A 707 32.81 16.48 7.58
CA THR A 707 32.26 15.38 8.37
C THR A 707 31.93 14.17 7.48
N PRO A 708 31.61 12.99 8.05
CA PRO A 708 31.28 11.81 7.25
C PRO A 708 30.15 12.08 6.25
N ALA A 709 30.38 11.75 4.98
CA ALA A 709 29.37 11.90 3.94
C ALA A 709 28.34 10.75 3.98
N PRO A 710 27.04 11.04 3.73
CA PRO A 710 25.96 10.03 3.76
C PRO A 710 25.87 9.15 2.51
N VAL A 711 26.95 9.09 1.72
CA VAL A 711 27.02 8.36 0.45
C VAL A 711 28.32 7.56 0.43
N THR A 712 28.26 6.32 -0.07
CA THR A 712 29.46 5.48 -0.18
C THR A 712 30.43 6.02 -1.25
N PRO A 713 31.76 5.91 -1.06
CA PRO A 713 32.76 6.43 -1.99
C PRO A 713 32.59 5.97 -3.45
N GLU A 714 32.11 4.74 -3.67
CA GLU A 714 31.85 4.18 -4.99
C GLU A 714 30.75 4.97 -5.73
N CYS A 715 29.70 5.37 -5.01
CA CYS A 715 28.54 6.05 -5.56
C CYS A 715 28.81 7.52 -5.92
N PHE A 716 29.84 8.16 -5.35
CA PHE A 716 30.24 9.51 -5.77
C PHE A 716 30.70 9.58 -7.23
N ASN A 717 31.33 8.52 -7.72
CA ASN A 717 31.95 8.51 -9.05
C ASN A 717 31.07 7.84 -10.10
N ASP A 718 30.19 6.93 -9.69
CA ASP A 718 29.34 6.14 -10.59
C ASP A 718 28.01 5.84 -9.90
N TRP A 719 27.01 6.72 -10.13
CA TRP A 719 25.68 6.58 -9.54
C TRP A 719 24.87 5.53 -10.29
N ARG A 720 24.58 4.42 -9.61
CA ARG A 720 23.87 3.26 -10.15
C ARG A 720 22.56 3.02 -9.41
N GLY A 721 21.73 2.10 -9.92
CA GLY A 721 20.44 1.74 -9.32
C GLY A 721 20.51 1.28 -7.85
N ALA A 722 21.67 0.81 -7.38
CA ALA A 722 21.91 0.42 -5.98
C ALA A 722 22.39 1.58 -5.07
N CYS A 723 22.78 2.72 -5.63
CA CYS A 723 23.32 3.84 -4.85
C CYS A 723 22.25 4.56 -4.05
N ARG A 724 22.54 4.87 -2.77
CA ARG A 724 21.64 5.54 -1.85
C ARG A 724 22.38 6.64 -1.11
N THR A 725 21.68 7.72 -0.77
CA THR A 725 22.08 8.61 0.32
C THR A 725 21.33 8.18 1.57
N VAL A 726 22.06 7.83 2.62
CA VAL A 726 21.54 7.35 3.91
C VAL A 726 22.00 8.31 5.01
N ILE A 727 21.07 9.02 5.64
CA ILE A 727 21.41 10.04 6.64
C ILE A 727 20.96 9.59 8.04
N ASN A 728 21.88 9.00 8.80
CA ASN A 728 21.75 8.77 10.24
C ASN A 728 22.18 10.00 11.04
N TYR A 729 21.46 10.35 12.11
CA TYR A 729 21.76 11.50 12.96
C TYR A 729 23.15 11.39 13.58
N GLU A 730 23.42 10.28 14.27
CA GLU A 730 24.67 10.03 14.98
C GLU A 730 25.88 10.12 14.06
N GLN A 731 25.82 9.49 12.88
CA GLN A 731 26.95 9.38 11.99
C GLN A 731 27.19 10.65 11.16
N HIS A 732 26.14 11.38 10.77
CA HIS A 732 26.25 12.44 9.76
C HIS A 732 25.87 13.83 10.29
N ILE A 733 24.92 13.93 11.22
CA ILE A 733 24.41 15.22 11.73
C ILE A 733 25.14 15.64 13.00
N HIS A 734 25.23 14.77 14.01
CA HIS A 734 25.88 15.07 15.28
C HIS A 734 27.33 15.61 15.12
N PRO A 735 28.18 15.04 14.23
CA PRO A 735 29.55 15.52 14.07
C PRO A 735 29.66 16.98 13.58
N LEU A 736 28.61 17.54 12.98
CA LEU A 736 28.60 18.94 12.54
C LEU A 736 28.81 19.90 13.70
N TRP A 737 28.26 19.58 14.88
CA TRP A 737 28.22 20.48 16.03
C TRP A 737 29.60 20.65 16.67
N GLY A 738 30.40 19.59 16.68
CA GLY A 738 31.77 19.59 17.22
C GLY A 738 32.87 19.88 16.19
N LEU A 739 32.53 20.11 14.91
CA LEU A 739 33.53 20.44 13.89
C LEU A 739 34.19 21.80 14.20
N GLU A 740 35.52 21.79 14.30
CA GLU A 740 36.33 22.96 14.63
C GLU A 740 36.24 24.04 13.55
N ARG A 741 35.80 25.25 13.91
CA ARG A 741 35.60 26.38 12.97
C ARG A 741 36.35 27.61 13.42
N ILE A 742 37.66 27.59 13.21
CA ILE A 742 38.56 28.67 13.63
C ILE A 742 38.96 29.55 12.45
N VAL A 743 38.71 30.85 12.58
CA VAL A 743 39.12 31.89 11.63
C VAL A 743 40.20 32.78 12.25
N ASP A 744 41.41 32.75 11.67
CA ASP A 744 42.50 33.69 12.00
C ASP A 744 42.46 34.85 11.00
N ASP A 745 42.25 36.07 11.50
CA ASP A 745 42.21 37.28 10.67
C ASP A 745 43.59 37.72 10.16
N GLY A 746 44.65 36.98 10.49
CA GLY A 746 46.04 37.24 10.12
C GLY A 746 46.67 38.40 10.91
N ASN A 747 45.93 39.03 11.83
CA ASN A 747 46.39 40.08 12.75
C ASN A 747 46.54 39.55 14.18
N GLY A 748 46.40 38.24 14.39
CA GLY A 748 46.49 37.59 15.68
C GLY A 748 45.16 37.55 16.45
N ASN A 749 44.04 37.86 15.79
CA ASN A 749 42.71 37.55 16.33
C ASN A 749 42.27 36.20 15.76
N VAL A 750 41.99 35.28 16.67
CA VAL A 750 41.48 33.94 16.36
C VAL A 750 40.05 33.92 16.87
N GLU A 751 39.09 33.81 15.97
CA GLU A 751 37.67 33.63 16.30
C GLU A 751 37.30 32.16 16.12
N ASP A 752 36.59 31.61 17.10
CA ASP A 752 36.12 30.23 17.10
C ASP A 752 34.59 30.24 17.02
N TYR A 753 34.06 29.67 15.94
CA TYR A 753 32.64 29.57 15.64
C TYR A 753 32.12 28.13 15.78
N THR A 754 32.88 27.26 16.44
CA THR A 754 32.45 25.88 16.73
C THR A 754 31.15 25.91 17.53
N CYS A 755 30.12 25.19 17.07
CA CYS A 755 28.76 25.32 17.61
C CYS A 755 28.72 25.02 19.12
N THR A 756 29.41 23.97 19.55
CA THR A 756 29.51 23.58 20.98
C THR A 756 30.25 24.59 21.86
N GLY A 757 31.00 25.54 21.29
CA GLY A 757 31.62 26.62 22.07
C GLY A 757 30.61 27.58 22.70
N CYS A 758 29.40 27.69 22.12
CA CYS A 758 28.30 28.54 22.60
C CYS A 758 27.03 27.75 22.96
N HIS A 759 26.83 26.59 22.34
CA HIS A 759 25.70 25.69 22.52
C HIS A 759 26.13 24.44 23.30
N SER A 760 26.62 24.63 24.52
CA SER A 760 26.97 23.58 25.47
C SER A 760 26.70 24.05 26.89
N ASP A 761 26.45 23.09 27.78
CA ASP A 761 26.35 23.27 29.23
C ASP A 761 27.69 23.52 29.93
N THR A 762 28.82 23.44 29.20
CA THR A 762 30.16 23.69 29.73
C THR A 762 30.93 24.66 28.84
N ASP A 763 31.71 25.55 29.46
CA ASP A 763 32.59 26.49 28.75
C ASP A 763 33.97 25.88 28.48
N ALA A 764 34.83 26.63 27.77
CA ALA A 764 36.19 26.19 27.43
C ALA A 764 37.12 25.97 28.64
N ALA A 765 36.71 26.35 29.85
CA ALA A 765 37.41 26.11 31.11
C ALA A 765 36.77 24.99 31.95
N ASP A 766 35.88 24.19 31.36
CA ASP A 766 35.09 23.14 31.99
C ASP A 766 34.14 23.65 33.11
N ALA A 767 33.78 24.94 33.09
CA ALA A 767 32.81 25.50 34.02
C ALA A 767 31.38 25.42 33.45
N THR A 768 30.41 25.14 34.32
CA THR A 768 28.99 25.12 33.93
C THR A 768 28.57 26.47 33.35
N GLN A 769 27.97 26.46 32.17
CA GLN A 769 27.37 27.64 31.54
C GLN A 769 25.95 27.33 31.06
N LEU A 770 25.14 28.39 30.90
CA LEU A 770 23.83 28.26 30.28
C LEU A 770 24.01 28.25 28.76
N PRO A 771 23.61 27.19 28.04
CA PRO A 771 23.70 27.16 26.58
C PRO A 771 22.96 28.35 25.96
N ILE A 772 23.59 29.04 25.00
CA ILE A 772 22.95 30.20 24.37
C ILE A 772 21.65 29.76 23.69
N ALA A 773 20.60 30.54 23.93
CA ALA A 773 19.25 30.29 23.42
C ALA A 773 18.60 28.99 23.92
N GLN A 774 19.05 28.43 25.06
CA GLN A 774 18.51 27.18 25.62
C GLN A 774 18.63 26.03 24.62
N LEU A 775 19.79 25.92 23.97
CA LEU A 775 20.05 24.90 22.96
C LEU A 775 21.40 24.26 23.25
N ASP A 776 21.40 23.02 23.71
CA ASP A 776 22.60 22.23 23.94
C ASP A 776 22.90 21.29 22.76
N LEU A 777 23.97 21.59 22.02
CA LEU A 777 24.43 20.78 20.89
C LEU A 777 25.63 19.90 21.23
N SER A 778 26.03 19.85 22.50
CA SER A 778 27.21 19.08 22.91
C SER A 778 26.94 17.57 22.92
N ASP A 779 28.04 16.84 23.00
CA ASP A 779 28.09 15.37 22.97
C ASP A 779 27.50 14.77 24.26
N GLY A 780 27.11 13.50 24.22
CA GLY A 780 26.57 12.73 25.33
C GLY A 780 25.11 12.33 25.16
N ALA A 781 24.74 11.26 25.86
CA ALA A 781 23.38 10.74 25.91
C ALA A 781 22.42 11.76 26.53
N SER A 782 21.21 11.83 25.99
CA SER A 782 20.15 12.65 26.55
C SER A 782 19.69 12.08 27.91
N PRO A 783 19.37 12.95 28.89
CA PRO A 783 18.71 12.51 30.11
C PRO A 783 17.28 12.01 29.89
N ASP A 784 16.62 12.43 28.80
CA ASP A 784 15.23 12.03 28.48
C ASP A 784 15.14 10.71 27.72
N GLU A 785 16.11 10.45 26.85
CA GLU A 785 16.23 9.22 26.06
C GLU A 785 17.72 8.86 25.88
N PRO A 786 18.26 7.95 26.72
CA PRO A 786 19.68 7.62 26.72
C PRO A 786 20.23 7.06 25.40
N ASP A 787 19.37 6.51 24.53
CA ASP A 787 19.77 6.01 23.21
C ASP A 787 20.05 7.13 22.21
N HIS A 788 19.64 8.36 22.52
CA HIS A 788 19.82 9.53 21.66
C HIS A 788 20.84 10.49 22.24
N PHE A 789 21.63 11.12 21.38
CA PHE A 789 22.39 12.31 21.80
C PHE A 789 21.45 13.40 22.30
N LYS A 790 21.86 14.13 23.35
CA LYS A 790 21.10 15.30 23.84
C LYS A 790 20.81 16.29 22.73
N SER A 791 21.78 16.58 21.87
CA SER A 791 21.61 17.45 20.69
C SER A 791 20.45 17.04 19.76
N TYR A 792 20.13 15.74 19.62
CA TYR A 792 18.98 15.29 18.82
C TYR A 792 17.66 15.69 19.48
N ARG A 793 17.57 15.50 20.81
CA ARG A 793 16.42 15.85 21.62
C ARG A 793 16.20 17.35 21.64
N GLU A 794 17.24 18.10 21.93
CA GLU A 794 17.28 19.58 21.99
C GLU A 794 16.80 20.25 20.69
N LEU A 795 17.24 19.71 19.55
CA LEU A 795 16.85 20.26 18.24
C LEU A 795 15.38 20.02 17.92
N LEU A 796 14.87 18.83 18.26
CA LEU A 796 13.64 18.32 17.71
C LEU A 796 12.50 18.26 18.71
N PHE A 797 12.73 18.25 20.02
CA PHE A 797 11.74 18.08 21.08
C PHE A 797 11.53 19.36 21.88
N ASN A 798 10.45 19.38 22.66
CA ASN A 798 10.28 20.45 23.63
C ASN A 798 11.27 20.22 24.77
N ASP A 799 11.81 21.30 25.30
CA ASP A 799 12.69 21.32 26.44
C ASP A 799 12.19 22.33 27.49
N ASN A 800 12.84 22.40 28.65
CA ASN A 800 12.57 23.35 29.71
C ASN A 800 13.60 24.48 29.69
N GLU A 801 13.15 25.72 29.82
CA GLU A 801 14.06 26.85 29.97
C GLU A 801 14.87 26.67 31.25
N GLN A 802 16.20 26.81 31.17
CA GLN A 802 17.10 26.67 32.30
C GLN A 802 17.66 28.03 32.74
N GLU A 803 18.03 28.12 34.01
CA GLU A 803 18.83 29.21 34.56
C GLU A 803 20.03 28.68 35.36
N LEU A 804 21.09 29.49 35.40
CA LEU A 804 22.29 29.15 36.16
C LEU A 804 22.15 29.63 37.61
N VAL A 805 21.95 28.68 38.53
CA VAL A 805 21.84 28.93 39.98
C VAL A 805 23.09 28.42 40.68
N GLY A 806 24.08 29.31 40.84
CA GLY A 806 25.41 28.90 41.30
C GLY A 806 26.18 28.21 40.17
N ASP A 807 26.62 26.97 40.40
CA ASP A 807 27.35 26.15 39.39
C ASP A 807 26.46 25.04 38.79
N GLN A 808 25.13 25.18 38.90
CA GLN A 808 24.16 24.18 38.42
C GLN A 808 23.12 24.83 37.49
N LEU A 809 22.77 24.11 36.42
CA LEU A 809 21.62 24.41 35.59
C LEU A 809 20.37 23.84 36.26
N VAL A 810 19.35 24.68 36.39
CA VAL A 810 18.07 24.32 37.00
C VAL A 810 16.94 24.82 36.10
N ASP A 811 15.92 24.00 35.90
CA ASP A 811 14.73 24.37 35.15
C ASP A 811 14.02 25.57 35.80
N VAL A 812 13.71 26.57 34.97
CA VAL A 812 12.91 27.73 35.35
C VAL A 812 11.47 27.28 35.53
N GLN A 813 10.96 27.53 36.73
CA GLN A 813 9.57 27.22 37.09
C GLN A 813 8.77 28.49 37.35
N VAL A 814 7.55 28.52 36.81
CA VAL A 814 6.58 29.60 37.01
C VAL A 814 5.29 29.07 37.63
N GLU A 815 4.56 29.93 38.34
CA GLU A 815 3.25 29.57 38.88
C GLU A 815 2.26 29.30 37.73
N SER A 816 1.64 28.12 37.73
CA SER A 816 0.61 27.73 36.75
C SER A 816 -0.70 28.53 36.88
N GLY A 817 -0.88 29.24 37.99
CA GLY A 817 -2.16 29.85 38.40
C GLY A 817 -3.10 28.89 39.12
N GLU A 818 -2.71 27.62 39.28
CA GLU A 818 -3.38 26.62 40.11
C GLU A 818 -2.64 26.43 41.45
N PHE A 819 -3.34 25.87 42.42
CA PHE A 819 -2.83 25.65 43.78
C PHE A 819 -3.08 24.20 44.19
N LEU A 820 -2.19 23.66 45.02
CA LEU A 820 -2.32 22.30 45.55
C LEU A 820 -3.63 22.16 46.34
N ARG A 821 -4.31 21.04 46.11
CA ARG A 821 -5.55 20.68 46.80
C ARG A 821 -5.46 19.28 47.39
N ASP A 822 -6.15 19.06 48.50
CA ASP A 822 -6.30 17.74 49.12
C ASP A 822 -7.37 16.88 48.41
N GLU A 823 -7.58 15.66 48.93
CA GLU A 823 -8.56 14.69 48.38
C GLU A 823 -10.01 15.20 48.45
N ASP A 824 -10.31 16.18 49.32
CA ASP A 824 -11.63 16.80 49.48
C ASP A 824 -11.77 18.09 48.64
N GLY A 825 -10.71 18.49 47.93
CA GLY A 825 -10.67 19.67 47.06
C GLY A 825 -10.36 20.99 47.78
N GLU A 826 -9.98 20.96 49.06
CA GLU A 826 -9.56 22.13 49.83
C GLU A 826 -8.10 22.51 49.52
N LEU A 827 -7.77 23.81 49.63
CA LEU A 827 -6.41 24.29 49.34
C LEU A 827 -5.43 23.84 50.41
N ILE A 828 -4.30 23.26 49.99
CA ILE A 828 -3.17 22.98 50.86
C ILE A 828 -2.41 24.29 51.06
N LEU A 829 -2.16 24.64 52.33
CA LEU A 829 -1.51 25.89 52.73
C LEU A 829 -0.07 25.62 53.23
N ASP A 830 0.82 26.59 53.04
CA ASP A 830 2.18 26.58 53.61
C ASP A 830 2.19 26.97 55.11
N ASP A 831 3.39 27.01 55.71
CA ASP A 831 3.60 27.34 57.13
C ASP A 831 3.14 28.77 57.50
N ASP A 832 2.87 29.63 56.51
CA ASP A 832 2.39 31.01 56.66
C ASP A 832 0.90 31.17 56.26
N ASP A 833 0.15 30.07 56.17
CA ASP A 833 -1.27 29.98 55.77
C ASP A 833 -1.58 30.45 54.33
N ASN A 834 -0.60 30.46 53.42
CA ASN A 834 -0.82 30.81 52.00
C ASN A 834 -1.05 29.55 51.15
N PRO A 835 -1.97 29.57 50.16
CA PRO A 835 -2.13 28.46 49.22
C PRO A 835 -0.83 28.18 48.47
N ILE A 836 -0.44 26.91 48.40
CA ILE A 836 0.81 26.51 47.73
C ILE A 836 0.56 26.45 46.22
N PRO A 837 1.22 27.30 45.40
CA PRO A 837 1.03 27.30 43.96
C PRO A 837 1.63 26.03 43.32
N ILE A 838 0.97 25.53 42.28
CA ILE A 838 1.53 24.49 41.42
C ILE A 838 2.50 25.17 40.46
N LEU A 839 3.77 24.77 40.52
CA LEU A 839 4.81 25.24 39.63
C LEU A 839 4.85 24.37 38.37
N VAL A 840 5.06 25.01 37.21
CA VAL A 840 5.26 24.34 35.93
C VAL A 840 6.52 24.87 35.27
N ASN A 841 7.24 23.99 34.57
CA ASN A 841 8.44 24.37 33.83
C ASN A 841 8.07 25.29 32.66
N VAL A 842 8.94 26.25 32.35
CA VAL A 842 8.77 27.12 31.19
C VAL A 842 9.23 26.38 29.94
N ASN A 843 8.33 26.17 28.99
CA ASN A 843 8.61 25.38 27.79
C ASN A 843 9.46 26.13 26.75
N VAL A 844 10.57 25.54 26.34
CA VAL A 844 11.35 25.90 25.15
C VAL A 844 10.88 25.03 23.98
N PRO A 845 10.33 25.61 22.89
CA PRO A 845 9.91 24.83 21.74
C PRO A 845 11.13 24.38 20.91
N PRO A 846 11.02 23.27 20.16
CA PRO A 846 12.11 22.77 19.33
C PRO A 846 12.58 23.77 18.27
N THR A 847 13.87 23.71 18.00
CA THR A 847 14.56 24.63 17.08
C THR A 847 14.29 24.30 15.62
N ILE A 848 14.10 23.01 15.28
CA ILE A 848 13.84 22.52 13.93
C ILE A 848 12.64 21.55 13.89
N SER A 849 12.16 21.24 12.68
CA SER A 849 10.95 20.44 12.46
C SER A 849 11.14 19.33 11.44
N VAL A 850 10.68 18.13 11.78
CA VAL A 850 10.59 16.96 10.90
C VAL A 850 9.61 17.13 9.72
N ASN A 851 8.87 18.25 9.68
CA ASN A 851 8.08 18.64 8.52
C ASN A 851 8.95 19.19 7.37
N GLY A 852 10.27 19.28 7.55
CA GLY A 852 11.23 19.62 6.51
C GLY A 852 12.01 20.90 6.77
N ALA A 853 13.01 21.13 5.93
CA ALA A 853 13.93 22.25 6.06
C ALA A 853 13.22 23.61 5.96
N ARG A 854 12.24 23.74 5.05
CA ARG A 854 11.43 24.97 4.91
C ARG A 854 10.53 25.25 6.11
N ALA A 855 10.10 24.22 6.84
CA ALA A 855 9.37 24.39 8.10
C ALA A 855 10.29 24.84 9.25
N SER A 856 11.61 24.74 9.07
CA SER A 856 12.64 25.08 10.05
C SER A 856 13.28 26.45 9.79
N GLY A 857 12.51 27.40 9.26
CA GLY A 857 13.01 28.71 8.83
C GLY A 857 13.70 29.52 9.93
N ASN A 858 13.27 29.39 11.19
CA ASN A 858 13.91 30.08 12.32
C ASN A 858 15.37 29.69 12.51
N PHE A 859 15.72 28.43 12.23
CA PHE A 859 17.08 27.92 12.25
C PHE A 859 17.84 28.32 10.98
N PHE A 860 17.34 27.94 9.79
CA PHE A 860 18.04 28.20 8.52
C PHE A 860 18.25 29.69 8.24
N ASN A 861 17.36 30.57 8.68
CA ASN A 861 17.52 32.02 8.50
C ASN A 861 18.71 32.59 9.29
N ARG A 862 19.26 31.89 10.28
CA ARG A 862 20.45 32.33 11.01
C ARG A 862 21.72 32.25 10.18
N PHE A 863 21.78 31.32 9.23
CA PHE A 863 22.93 31.06 8.37
C PHE A 863 22.87 31.81 7.03
N ARG A 864 21.74 32.46 6.74
CA ARG A 864 21.60 33.31 5.56
C ARG A 864 22.38 34.61 5.73
N ALA A 865 22.64 35.28 4.60
CA ALA A 865 23.28 36.59 4.59
C ALA A 865 22.57 37.61 5.52
N GLY A 866 23.33 38.26 6.40
CA GLY A 866 22.85 39.15 7.47
C GLY A 866 22.30 38.44 8.71
N GLY A 867 22.34 37.11 8.75
CA GLY A 867 21.98 36.28 9.90
C GLY A 867 23.07 36.30 10.99
N SER A 868 22.73 35.83 12.19
CA SER A 868 23.68 35.83 13.32
C SER A 868 24.76 34.75 13.22
N HIS A 869 24.61 33.78 12.31
CA HIS A 869 25.51 32.67 12.04
C HIS A 869 25.86 32.61 10.54
N GLU A 870 25.82 33.77 9.84
CA GLU A 870 26.22 33.86 8.43
C GLU A 870 27.61 33.22 8.24
N ASP A 871 27.72 32.34 7.24
CA ASP A 871 28.93 31.58 6.89
C ASP A 871 29.47 30.59 7.95
N PHE A 872 28.73 30.31 9.04
CA PHE A 872 29.19 29.34 10.05
C PHE A 872 28.98 27.88 9.61
N LEU A 873 28.02 27.62 8.72
CA LEU A 873 27.82 26.33 8.08
C LEU A 873 28.02 26.49 6.57
N SER A 874 28.80 25.57 5.99
CA SER A 874 28.99 25.48 4.55
C SER A 874 27.71 25.05 3.83
N PRO A 875 27.60 25.31 2.51
CA PRO A 875 26.48 24.83 1.70
C PRO A 875 26.29 23.31 1.76
N ALA A 876 27.36 22.52 1.90
CA ALA A 876 27.29 21.05 2.00
C ALA A 876 26.63 20.61 3.32
N GLU A 877 26.95 21.29 4.43
CA GLU A 877 26.36 21.01 5.75
C GLU A 877 24.89 21.44 5.81
N LEU A 878 24.56 22.62 5.25
CA LEU A 878 23.18 23.09 5.14
C LEU A 878 22.33 22.16 4.27
N ARG A 879 22.89 21.64 3.17
CA ARG A 879 22.26 20.60 2.35
C ARG A 879 21.99 19.35 3.17
N LEU A 880 22.98 18.84 3.90
CA LEU A 880 22.85 17.63 4.71
C LEU A 880 21.72 17.75 5.74
N LEU A 881 21.66 18.87 6.46
CA LEU A 881 20.58 19.17 7.42
C LEU A 881 19.22 19.28 6.74
N ALA A 882 19.17 19.90 5.56
CA ALA A 882 17.92 20.06 4.82
C ALA A 882 17.35 18.72 4.36
N GLU A 883 18.20 17.87 3.78
CA GLU A 883 17.82 16.52 3.33
C GLU A 883 17.33 15.66 4.49
N TRP A 884 18.08 15.64 5.60
CA TRP A 884 17.72 14.89 6.80
C TRP A 884 16.34 15.28 7.33
N LEU A 885 16.06 16.58 7.47
CA LEU A 885 14.75 17.06 7.93
C LEU A 885 13.62 16.73 6.94
N ASP A 886 13.89 16.83 5.64
CA ASP A 886 12.88 16.56 4.63
C ASP A 886 12.47 15.09 4.60
N VAL A 887 13.41 14.15 4.75
CA VAL A 887 13.10 12.71 4.81
C VAL A 887 12.47 12.29 6.15
N GLY A 888 12.53 13.14 7.18
CA GLY A 888 11.78 12.98 8.43
C GLY A 888 12.59 13.15 9.71
N GLY A 889 13.87 13.49 9.63
CA GLY A 889 14.71 13.73 10.81
C GLY A 889 14.89 12.49 11.67
N GLN A 890 14.94 11.30 11.05
CA GLN A 890 15.11 10.03 11.73
C GLN A 890 16.45 9.98 12.48
N TYR A 891 16.51 9.16 13.54
CA TYR A 891 17.77 8.93 14.25
C TYR A 891 18.67 7.98 13.43
N TYR A 892 18.12 6.86 12.97
CA TYR A 892 18.69 5.99 11.95
C TYR A 892 17.75 5.85 10.75
N ASN A 893 18.30 5.81 9.54
CA ASN A 893 17.59 5.56 8.28
C ASN A 893 17.94 4.20 7.67
N ASN A 894 18.69 3.36 8.39
CA ASN A 894 19.00 1.99 8.00
C ASN A 894 19.00 1.10 9.25
N PRO A 895 18.19 0.03 9.32
CA PRO A 895 18.08 -0.81 10.51
C PRO A 895 19.39 -1.56 10.83
N PHE A 896 20.28 -1.74 9.85
CA PHE A 896 21.58 -2.38 10.05
C PHE A 896 22.65 -1.42 10.60
N ASP A 897 22.37 -0.12 10.65
CA ASP A 897 23.25 0.88 11.28
C ASP A 897 22.84 1.18 12.73
N ALA A 898 21.57 0.91 13.10
CA ALA A 898 21.10 1.02 14.48
C ALA A 898 21.86 0.04 15.40
N PRO A 899 22.02 0.33 16.71
CA PRO A 899 22.48 -0.65 17.69
C PRO A 899 21.58 -1.90 17.72
N ALA A 900 22.17 -3.06 17.98
CA ALA A 900 21.43 -4.31 18.13
C ALA A 900 21.14 -4.55 19.61
N ASP A 901 19.96 -5.11 19.89
CA ASP A 901 19.54 -5.45 21.25
C ASP A 901 20.14 -6.77 21.78
#